data_AF-A0A1V1TUH8-F1
#
_entry.id   AF-A0A1V1TUH8-F1
#
_cell.length_a   1.000
_cell.length_b   1.000
_cell.length_c   1.000
_cell.angle_alpha   90.00
_cell.angle_beta   90.00
_cell.angle_gamma   90.00
#
_symmetry.space_group_name_H-M   'P 1'
#
loop_
_entity.id
_entity.type
_entity.pdbx_description
1 polymer ?
#
loop_
_entity_poly.entity_id
_entity_poly.type
_entity_poly.pdbx_seq_one_letter_code
_entity_poly.pdbx_strand_id
1 'polypeptide(L)'
;MDLARSIHSDYLQELEYQHTSLVDIHDSLRVSTNGLFNIVVAFQVKPEGNITRKSSSLSIRPVAEDDPTEYDLTLNVSLSKNAMEYALWYYEHSFSQRQISDLATSFEAALFWAVGPSNTSIRSMELLGESHMQWPRERNQAAPKACKECIHDAIAPFLSSTPFAPAVCAWDGSFTYRDLDHLSFMLSKVLTLAGVVPETYVAIHLEKSRWAPVALLAILRAGGAFTLLDAHLPLSHEQGVCDDLGCQVIISSISPYSDILSARHLIAIGDAEELTWAMISTATTKPAPSQPKHAAYAVFTSGSTGHPKGIIIEHLLFCTSARSQHSLLSINNETKVLQFSSYSWDTTPAVVCLLDPGQVPSLKTVILIGETPSHNDVKTWHSEVSLRETYGLAECTVLATVNQDISSNPRNIGHESGCVCWISQAENHHELMPIGAIGELFIEGPILGRGYVNDPVRTSTVFVENPSWATKLGLQRDVRLYKTGDLAYYTYNGSICYVRRKDDQVKLQEQRIKPGEVEYHILISFDSAEQVIVDVVALDSEAARPFLVAFVKPNSLNETWHASSDSDILAPPSREFVARVALSQAHLKDHLPKRMLPTVFLPLAWVPLTSTCKANRHILKRRAAQLSRAEIQAYIRAEAVGKLSPSTEGERKFRQIWARVLGIAPESIGVNESFFHLGGNSMPAMRLISHCRGMNINISMQTVLQYRTITELSSYVDESRDQGVDTTEITDIPFPLSPMQQTIILSYFQDGAQEGLNIEHSPLLATDHVQVSHEGLNNNAYLMLVCHQLVADLASCRIIVADMEALLRQGGFSPLPSPVPISFQAV
;
A
#
# COMPACT_ATOMS: atom_id res chain seq x y z
N MET A 1 0.38 32.95 26.48
CA MET A 1 -0.69 33.31 27.44
C MET A 1 -2.10 33.17 26.85
N ASP A 2 -2.31 33.41 25.56
CA ASP A 2 -3.66 33.38 24.97
C ASP A 2 -4.33 32.01 25.01
N LEU A 3 -3.60 30.91 24.78
CA LEU A 3 -4.16 29.55 24.92
C LEU A 3 -4.62 29.27 26.35
N ALA A 4 -3.80 29.59 27.36
CA ALA A 4 -4.16 29.36 28.76
C ALA A 4 -5.41 30.17 29.17
N ARG A 5 -5.55 31.40 28.65
CA ARG A 5 -6.77 32.20 28.83
C ARG A 5 -7.97 31.61 28.11
N SER A 6 -7.79 31.08 26.90
CA SER A 6 -8.85 30.38 26.15
C SER A 6 -9.32 29.17 26.93
N ILE A 7 -8.41 28.25 27.30
CA ILE A 7 -8.74 27.04 28.08
C ILE A 7 -9.41 27.42 29.40
N HIS A 8 -8.94 28.46 30.08
CA HIS A 8 -9.58 28.93 31.32
C HIS A 8 -10.99 29.48 31.07
N SER A 9 -11.19 30.23 30.00
CA SER A 9 -12.50 30.74 29.60
C SER A 9 -13.46 29.61 29.23
N ASP A 10 -12.98 28.63 28.46
CA ASP A 10 -13.75 27.46 28.04
C ASP A 10 -14.14 26.64 29.28
N TYR A 11 -13.20 26.37 30.18
CA TYR A 11 -13.47 25.70 31.46
C TYR A 11 -14.52 26.43 32.32
N LEU A 12 -14.46 27.77 32.40
CA LEU A 12 -15.45 28.55 33.13
C LEU A 12 -16.86 28.47 32.51
N GLN A 13 -16.96 28.39 31.18
CA GLN A 13 -18.24 28.18 30.50
C GLN A 13 -18.75 26.75 30.71
N GLU A 14 -17.87 25.75 30.70
CA GLU A 14 -18.22 24.34 30.91
C GLU A 14 -18.73 24.06 32.33
N LEU A 15 -18.28 24.82 33.33
CA LEU A 15 -18.74 24.68 34.72
C LEU A 15 -20.25 24.86 34.89
N GLU A 16 -20.93 25.63 34.02
CA GLU A 16 -22.38 25.78 34.04
C GLU A 16 -23.11 24.45 33.72
N TYR A 17 -22.43 23.53 33.05
CA TYR A 17 -22.97 22.25 32.58
C TYR A 17 -22.38 21.03 33.29
N GLN A 18 -21.54 21.21 34.32
CA GLN A 18 -20.86 20.12 35.03
C GLN A 18 -21.80 19.08 35.68
N HIS A 19 -23.09 19.41 35.83
CA HIS A 19 -24.11 18.53 36.39
C HIS A 19 -24.67 17.53 35.37
N THR A 20 -24.41 17.71 34.08
CA THR A 20 -24.77 16.74 33.04
C THR A 20 -23.82 15.56 33.11
N SER A 21 -24.34 14.35 33.24
CA SER A 21 -23.49 13.17 33.34
C SER A 21 -22.81 12.87 32.00
N LEU A 22 -21.60 12.29 32.04
CA LEU A 22 -20.93 11.81 30.82
C LEU A 22 -21.78 10.77 30.07
N VAL A 23 -22.56 9.96 30.78
CA VAL A 23 -23.49 8.99 30.20
C VAL A 23 -24.56 9.70 29.36
N ASP A 24 -25.18 10.76 29.88
CA ASP A 24 -26.19 11.53 29.14
C ASP A 24 -25.61 12.19 27.88
N ILE A 25 -24.35 12.64 27.95
CA ILE A 25 -23.63 13.21 26.80
C ILE A 25 -23.40 12.14 25.73
N HIS A 26 -22.92 10.95 26.13
CA HIS A 26 -22.72 9.81 25.24
C HIS A 26 -24.02 9.38 24.54
N ASP A 27 -25.09 9.22 25.30
CA ASP A 27 -26.40 8.82 24.79
C ASP A 27 -26.98 9.87 23.82
N SER A 28 -26.80 11.15 24.14
CA SER A 28 -27.26 12.27 23.29
C SER A 28 -26.49 12.36 21.97
N LEU A 29 -25.18 12.09 21.98
CA LEU A 29 -24.33 12.14 20.80
C LEU A 29 -24.42 10.86 19.93
N ARG A 30 -25.06 9.79 20.44
CA ARG A 30 -25.18 8.48 19.76
C ARG A 30 -23.83 7.92 19.29
N VAL A 31 -22.77 8.20 20.05
CA VAL A 31 -21.43 7.67 19.77
C VAL A 31 -21.39 6.21 20.22
N SER A 32 -20.72 5.34 19.47
CA SER A 32 -20.60 3.91 19.81
C SER A 32 -19.84 3.72 21.13
N THR A 33 -19.76 2.48 21.61
CA THR A 33 -19.06 2.07 22.85
C THR A 33 -17.56 2.42 22.92
N ASN A 34 -16.97 3.00 21.87
CA ASN A 34 -15.63 3.55 21.94
C ASN A 34 -15.72 4.97 22.54
N GLY A 35 -15.17 5.16 23.74
CA GLY A 35 -15.22 6.40 24.52
C GLY A 35 -14.93 7.68 23.73
N LEU A 36 -15.53 8.81 24.14
CA LEU A 36 -15.28 10.13 23.52
C LEU A 36 -13.83 10.60 23.67
N PHE A 37 -13.18 10.13 24.74
CA PHE A 37 -11.79 10.38 25.09
C PHE A 37 -11.25 9.16 25.84
N ASN A 38 -9.94 8.97 25.83
CA ASN A 38 -9.26 7.86 26.50
C ASN A 38 -8.15 8.32 27.48
N ILE A 39 -8.05 9.63 27.70
CA ILE A 39 -7.09 10.25 28.62
C ILE A 39 -7.86 11.18 29.54
N VAL A 40 -7.58 11.09 30.84
CA VAL A 40 -8.14 12.01 31.86
C VAL A 40 -7.03 12.78 32.56
N VAL A 41 -7.31 14.05 32.85
CA VAL A 41 -6.44 14.90 33.65
C VAL A 41 -7.19 15.28 34.92
N ALA A 42 -6.68 14.84 36.07
CA ALA A 42 -7.21 15.23 37.37
C ALA A 42 -6.26 16.23 38.02
N PHE A 43 -6.77 17.40 38.38
CA PHE A 43 -6.00 18.44 39.06
C PHE A 43 -6.59 18.70 40.45
N GLN A 44 -5.78 18.53 41.49
CA GLN A 44 -6.19 18.74 42.88
C GLN A 44 -5.25 19.71 43.60
N VAL A 45 -5.82 20.71 44.27
CA VAL A 45 -5.07 21.59 45.17
C VAL A 45 -5.11 20.97 46.56
N LYS A 46 -3.95 20.53 47.07
CA LYS A 46 -3.83 19.98 48.43
C LYS A 46 -4.12 21.12 49.44
N PRO A 47 -5.12 20.98 50.32
CA PRO A 47 -5.41 21.99 51.34
C PRO A 47 -4.20 22.26 52.22
N GLU A 48 -3.98 23.52 52.60
CA GLU A 48 -2.99 23.83 53.62
C GLU A 48 -3.41 23.29 54.98
N GLY A 49 -2.58 22.38 55.52
CA GLY A 49 -2.43 22.23 56.96
C GLY A 49 -2.81 20.88 57.54
N ASN A 50 -1.88 20.35 58.33
CA ASN A 50 -2.13 19.83 59.68
C ASN A 50 -3.45 19.07 59.89
N ILE A 51 -3.60 17.89 59.28
CA ILE A 51 -4.43 16.83 59.90
C ILE A 51 -3.61 16.06 60.96
N THR A 52 -2.42 16.53 61.33
CA THR A 52 -2.01 16.40 62.73
C THR A 52 -2.83 17.40 63.54
N ARG A 53 -4.08 17.06 63.85
CA ARG A 53 -4.68 17.49 65.11
C ARG A 53 -3.65 17.13 66.18
N LYS A 54 -2.99 18.14 66.77
CA LYS A 54 -2.06 18.02 67.92
C LYS A 54 -2.78 17.52 69.20
N SER A 55 -3.72 16.58 69.08
CA SER A 55 -4.53 16.08 70.20
C SER A 55 -4.65 14.55 70.25
N SER A 56 -3.97 13.82 69.36
CA SER A 56 -3.97 12.34 69.35
C SER A 56 -2.54 11.83 69.42
N SER A 57 -2.29 10.86 70.32
CA SER A 57 -1.04 10.07 70.36
C SER A 57 -0.93 9.05 69.22
N LEU A 58 -2.00 8.91 68.43
CA LEU A 58 -2.07 8.04 67.25
C LEU A 58 -1.88 8.86 65.97
N SER A 59 -0.94 8.44 65.12
CA SER A 59 -0.77 8.95 63.75
C SER A 59 -1.19 7.89 62.73
N ILE A 60 -1.97 8.30 61.73
CA ILE A 60 -2.32 7.44 60.59
C ILE A 60 -1.43 7.87 59.42
N ARG A 61 -0.76 6.91 58.79
CA ARG A 61 0.02 7.13 57.57
C ARG A 61 -0.60 6.30 56.44
N PRO A 62 -1.01 6.90 55.32
CA PRO A 62 -1.40 6.13 54.15
C PRO A 62 -0.20 5.29 53.67
N VAL A 63 -0.45 4.01 53.36
CA VAL A 63 0.58 3.05 52.95
C VAL A 63 0.55 2.82 51.43
N ALA A 64 -0.66 2.76 50.86
CA ALA A 64 -0.91 2.68 49.42
C ALA A 64 -2.32 3.23 49.13
N GLU A 65 -2.53 3.65 47.89
CA GLU A 65 -3.80 4.13 47.34
C GLU A 65 -3.97 3.47 45.97
N ASP A 66 -5.15 2.94 45.69
CA ASP A 66 -5.52 2.29 44.42
C ASP A 66 -6.85 2.89 43.99
N ASP A 67 -6.84 3.57 42.85
CA ASP A 67 -8.00 4.27 42.29
C ASP A 67 -8.10 3.89 40.79
N PRO A 68 -8.72 2.74 40.50
CA PRO A 68 -8.78 2.18 39.16
C PRO A 68 -9.65 3.05 38.24
N THR A 69 -9.10 3.40 37.07
CA THR A 69 -9.75 4.27 36.08
C THR A 69 -10.10 3.45 34.84
N GLU A 70 -11.23 3.71 34.19
CA GLU A 70 -11.61 3.06 32.92
C GLU A 70 -10.81 3.57 31.70
N TYR A 71 -9.94 4.58 31.89
CA TYR A 71 -9.20 5.25 30.83
C TYR A 71 -7.81 4.64 30.63
N ASP A 72 -7.31 4.69 29.39
CA ASP A 72 -5.99 4.15 29.02
C ASP A 72 -4.84 4.82 29.79
N LEU A 73 -4.99 6.13 30.06
CA LEU A 73 -4.01 6.97 30.74
C LEU A 73 -4.69 8.05 31.60
N THR A 74 -4.25 8.19 32.84
CA THR A 74 -4.69 9.25 33.76
C THR A 74 -3.50 10.04 34.27
N LEU A 75 -3.54 11.37 34.06
CA LEU A 75 -2.59 12.32 34.63
C LEU A 75 -3.18 12.93 35.90
N ASN A 76 -2.66 12.52 37.05
CA ASN A 76 -3.00 13.06 38.35
C ASN A 76 -1.99 14.13 38.74
N VAL A 77 -2.44 15.38 38.87
CA VAL A 77 -1.61 16.52 39.30
C VAL A 77 -2.09 16.98 40.66
N SER A 78 -1.17 17.05 41.62
CA SER A 78 -1.43 17.61 42.94
C SER A 78 -0.54 18.82 43.20
N LEU A 79 -1.18 19.95 43.51
CA LEU A 79 -0.50 21.22 43.77
C LEU A 79 -0.51 21.55 45.26
N SER A 80 0.66 21.86 45.81
CA SER A 80 0.85 22.41 47.16
C SER A 80 1.52 23.79 47.07
N LYS A 81 1.67 24.50 48.20
CA LYS A 81 2.36 25.81 48.22
C LYS A 81 3.81 25.76 47.72
N ASN A 82 4.52 24.66 47.97
CA ASN A 82 5.97 24.58 47.73
C ASN A 82 6.35 23.60 46.61
N ALA A 83 5.42 22.79 46.12
CA ALA A 83 5.69 21.77 45.12
C ALA A 83 4.43 21.41 44.31
N MET A 84 4.65 21.06 43.06
CA MET A 84 3.71 20.35 42.21
C MET A 84 4.21 18.91 42.07
N GLU A 85 3.36 17.94 42.35
CA GLU A 85 3.61 16.51 42.14
C GLU A 85 2.65 16.02 41.07
N TYR A 86 3.10 15.11 40.20
CA TYR A 86 2.22 14.44 39.25
C TYR A 86 2.48 12.94 39.19
N ALA A 87 1.47 12.18 38.80
CA ALA A 87 1.54 10.75 38.55
C ALA A 87 0.80 10.41 37.25
N LEU A 88 1.37 9.49 36.48
CA LEU A 88 0.74 8.92 35.29
C LEU A 88 0.32 7.48 35.62
N TRP A 89 -0.98 7.23 35.63
CA TRP A 89 -1.55 5.89 35.77
C TRP A 89 -1.98 5.39 34.42
N TYR A 90 -1.67 4.14 34.11
CA TYR A 90 -1.88 3.59 32.77
C TYR A 90 -2.10 2.08 32.83
N TYR A 91 -2.77 1.56 31.80
CA TYR A 91 -2.88 0.13 31.61
C TYR A 91 -1.68 -0.44 30.87
N GLU A 92 -1.09 -1.52 31.39
CA GLU A 92 0.09 -2.18 30.80
C GLU A 92 -0.18 -2.80 29.42
N HIS A 93 -1.45 -3.10 29.10
CA HIS A 93 -1.84 -3.56 27.77
C HIS A 93 -1.92 -2.42 26.75
N SER A 94 -2.07 -1.16 27.21
CA SER A 94 -2.13 0.04 26.36
C SER A 94 -0.76 0.71 26.25
N PHE A 95 0.01 0.74 27.34
CA PHE A 95 1.34 1.38 27.39
C PHE A 95 2.38 0.55 28.13
N SER A 96 3.59 0.53 27.59
CA SER A 96 4.78 0.05 28.30
C SER A 96 5.33 1.11 29.26
N GLN A 97 6.04 0.66 30.30
CA GLN A 97 6.70 1.55 31.25
C GLN A 97 7.66 2.54 30.56
N ARG A 98 8.36 2.09 29.50
CA ARG A 98 9.27 2.95 28.73
C ARG A 98 8.52 4.08 28.01
N GLN A 99 7.38 3.78 27.40
CA GLN A 99 6.52 4.79 26.77
C GLN A 99 6.09 5.88 27.74
N ILE A 100 5.69 5.47 28.95
CA ILE A 100 5.22 6.39 29.99
C ILE A 100 6.37 7.25 30.53
N SER A 101 7.57 6.68 30.67
CA SER A 101 8.77 7.43 31.06
C SER A 101 9.14 8.52 30.04
N ASP A 102 9.06 8.22 28.75
CA ASP A 102 9.36 9.18 27.68
C ASP A 102 8.26 10.26 27.57
N LEU A 103 6.99 9.87 27.78
CA LEU A 103 5.88 10.80 27.89
C LEU A 103 6.04 11.76 29.08
N ALA A 104 6.42 11.23 30.25
CA ALA A 104 6.70 12.03 31.45
C ALA A 104 7.82 13.04 31.20
N THR A 105 8.92 12.61 30.57
CA THR A 105 10.04 13.49 30.20
C THR A 105 9.59 14.60 29.25
N SER A 106 8.75 14.27 28.25
CA SER A 106 8.20 15.26 27.31
C SER A 106 7.26 16.25 28.01
N PHE A 107 6.45 15.76 28.96
CA PHE A 107 5.55 16.56 29.76
C PHE A 107 6.30 17.55 30.66
N GLU A 108 7.37 17.10 31.33
CA GLU A 108 8.24 17.98 32.12
C GLU A 108 8.88 19.06 31.26
N ALA A 109 9.39 18.72 30.07
CA ALA A 109 9.93 19.70 29.13
C ALA A 109 8.89 20.76 28.73
N ALA A 110 7.64 20.34 28.46
CA ALA A 110 6.53 21.24 28.17
C ALA A 110 6.21 22.17 29.35
N LEU A 111 6.21 21.66 30.58
CA LEU A 111 6.00 22.44 31.80
C LEU A 111 7.09 23.50 32.00
N PHE A 112 8.36 23.12 31.88
CA PHE A 112 9.47 24.05 32.00
C PHE A 112 9.43 25.14 30.92
N TRP A 113 9.08 24.77 29.69
CA TRP A 113 8.89 25.73 28.60
C TRP A 113 7.74 26.71 28.89
N ALA A 114 6.60 26.21 29.37
CA ALA A 114 5.42 27.02 29.65
C ALA A 114 5.61 28.03 30.80
N VAL A 115 6.44 27.71 31.78
CA VAL A 115 6.78 28.60 32.93
C VAL A 115 7.90 29.58 32.57
N GLY A 116 8.60 29.38 31.45
CA GLY A 116 9.69 30.24 31.00
C GLY A 116 9.25 31.67 30.62
N PRO A 117 10.20 32.63 30.54
CA PRO A 117 9.90 34.06 30.33
C PRO A 117 9.44 34.45 28.92
N SER A 118 9.01 33.52 28.07
CA SER A 118 8.83 33.75 26.63
C SER A 118 7.36 33.84 26.18
N ASN A 119 7.03 34.95 25.50
CA ASN A 119 5.75 35.12 24.79
C ASN A 119 5.82 34.48 23.37
N THR A 120 6.37 33.27 23.29
CA THR A 120 6.63 32.53 22.06
C THR A 120 5.43 31.69 21.63
N SER A 121 5.37 31.36 20.35
CA SER A 121 4.35 30.47 19.81
C SER A 121 4.48 29.07 20.42
N ILE A 122 3.36 28.43 20.75
CA ILE A 122 3.34 27.02 21.22
C ILE A 122 3.93 26.09 20.16
N ARG A 123 3.87 26.48 18.89
CA ARG A 123 4.49 25.72 17.79
C ARG A 123 6.02 25.67 17.86
N SER A 124 6.67 26.54 18.64
CA SER A 124 8.12 26.51 18.82
C SER A 124 8.55 25.80 20.11
N MET A 125 7.64 25.05 20.75
CA MET A 125 7.94 24.29 21.95
C MET A 125 8.74 23.04 21.60
N GLU A 126 9.95 22.93 22.16
CA GLU A 126 10.81 21.78 21.96
C GLU A 126 10.50 20.72 23.04
N LEU A 127 9.81 19.65 22.64
CA LEU A 127 9.41 18.54 23.53
C LEU A 127 10.51 17.47 23.70
N LEU A 128 11.57 17.56 22.91
CA LEU A 128 12.68 16.61 22.94
C LEU A 128 13.79 17.09 23.89
N GLY A 129 13.89 16.47 25.06
CA GLY A 129 15.05 16.62 25.94
C GLY A 129 16.29 15.86 25.43
N GLU A 130 17.44 16.07 26.07
CA GLU A 130 18.70 15.39 25.72
C GLU A 130 18.60 13.85 25.78
N SER A 131 17.82 13.30 26.71
CA SER A 131 17.58 11.85 26.81
C SER A 131 16.90 11.28 25.57
N HIS A 132 15.89 11.99 25.01
CA HIS A 132 15.25 11.59 23.76
C HIS A 132 16.17 11.72 22.55
N MET A 133 17.09 12.70 22.58
CA MET A 133 18.05 12.95 21.51
C MET A 133 19.23 11.98 21.52
N GLN A 134 19.48 11.27 22.63
CA GLN A 134 20.53 10.27 22.72
C GLN A 134 20.30 9.07 21.81
N TRP A 135 19.09 8.52 21.80
CA TRP A 135 18.75 7.37 20.95
C TRP A 135 18.98 7.62 19.44
N PRO A 136 18.47 8.70 18.81
CA PRO A 136 18.72 8.95 17.40
C PRO A 136 20.19 9.29 17.15
N ARG A 137 20.90 9.91 18.11
CA ARG A 137 22.35 10.17 18.02
C ARG A 137 23.16 8.88 17.96
N GLU A 138 22.85 7.92 18.83
CA GLU A 138 23.54 6.62 18.90
C GLU A 138 23.21 5.76 17.68
N ARG A 139 21.92 5.69 17.31
CA ARG A 139 21.46 4.90 16.15
C ARG A 139 22.08 5.40 14.84
N ASN A 140 22.09 6.72 14.63
CA ASN A 140 22.40 7.33 13.33
C ASN A 140 23.79 7.99 13.27
N GLN A 141 24.67 7.66 14.22
CA GLN A 141 26.00 8.27 14.39
C GLN A 141 26.82 8.26 13.09
N ALA A 142 26.77 7.17 12.33
CA ALA A 142 27.46 7.04 11.04
C ALA A 142 26.45 6.77 9.92
N ALA A 143 26.60 7.47 8.79
CA ALA A 143 25.85 7.17 7.59
C ALA A 143 26.42 5.91 6.94
N PRO A 144 25.57 5.11 6.26
CA PRO A 144 26.03 4.02 5.42
C PRO A 144 27.09 4.49 4.42
N LYS A 145 28.10 3.66 4.19
CA LYS A 145 29.17 3.96 3.24
C LYS A 145 28.69 3.70 1.82
N ALA A 146 28.86 4.69 0.94
CA ALA A 146 28.60 4.54 -0.47
C ALA A 146 29.49 3.47 -1.12
N CYS A 147 28.89 2.62 -1.93
CA CYS A 147 29.58 1.70 -2.82
C CYS A 147 30.07 2.44 -4.07
N LYS A 148 31.36 2.78 -4.12
CA LYS A 148 31.97 3.56 -5.21
C LYS A 148 32.35 2.68 -6.42
N GLU A 149 31.37 2.06 -7.05
CA GLU A 149 31.57 1.23 -8.25
C GLU A 149 30.48 1.48 -9.29
N CYS A 150 30.75 1.15 -10.55
CA CYS A 150 29.73 1.14 -11.59
C CYS A 150 28.98 -0.20 -11.61
N ILE A 151 27.71 -0.18 -12.01
CA ILE A 151 26.84 -1.38 -12.04
C ILE A 151 27.44 -2.49 -12.93
N HIS A 152 27.92 -2.13 -14.13
CA HIS A 152 28.52 -3.10 -15.04
C HIS A 152 29.84 -3.69 -14.49
N ASP A 153 30.60 -2.93 -13.70
CA ASP A 153 31.80 -3.43 -13.03
C ASP A 153 31.45 -4.39 -11.90
N ALA A 154 30.35 -4.15 -11.17
CA ALA A 154 29.85 -5.05 -10.14
C ALA A 154 29.36 -6.40 -10.70
N ILE A 155 28.86 -6.40 -11.95
CA ILE A 155 28.39 -7.61 -12.65
C ILE A 155 29.56 -8.38 -13.30
N ALA A 156 30.62 -7.69 -13.72
CA ALA A 156 31.73 -8.29 -14.49
C ALA A 156 32.37 -9.56 -13.89
N PRO A 157 32.58 -9.67 -12.56
CA PRO A 157 33.11 -10.89 -11.96
C PRO A 157 32.24 -12.13 -12.19
N PHE A 158 30.91 -11.98 -12.23
CA PHE A 158 29.98 -13.09 -12.46
C PHE A 158 30.02 -13.57 -13.91
N LEU A 159 30.20 -12.65 -14.86
CA LEU A 159 30.36 -12.96 -16.28
C LEU A 159 31.60 -13.84 -16.53
N SER A 160 32.68 -13.60 -15.78
CA SER A 160 33.95 -14.32 -15.93
C SER A 160 34.03 -15.61 -15.11
N SER A 161 33.46 -15.63 -13.90
CA SER A 161 33.60 -16.76 -12.97
C SER A 161 32.63 -17.90 -13.22
N THR A 162 31.43 -17.62 -13.76
CA THR A 162 30.39 -18.62 -14.05
C THR A 162 29.84 -18.49 -15.48
N PRO A 163 30.71 -18.49 -16.52
CA PRO A 163 30.33 -18.12 -17.88
C PRO A 163 29.26 -19.02 -18.49
N PHE A 164 29.23 -20.31 -18.13
CA PHE A 164 28.29 -21.29 -18.67
C PHE A 164 26.99 -21.42 -17.85
N ALA A 165 26.88 -20.71 -16.72
CA ALA A 165 25.66 -20.74 -15.91
C ALA A 165 24.53 -19.98 -16.63
N PRO A 166 23.26 -20.40 -16.48
CA PRO A 166 22.13 -19.65 -17.00
C PRO A 166 22.04 -18.25 -16.36
N ALA A 167 21.96 -17.22 -17.19
CA ALA A 167 21.82 -15.82 -16.76
C ALA A 167 20.40 -15.29 -17.03
N VAL A 168 19.85 -15.60 -18.20
CA VAL A 168 18.51 -15.17 -18.62
C VAL A 168 17.76 -16.37 -19.18
N CYS A 169 16.50 -16.52 -18.77
CA CYS A 169 15.57 -17.52 -19.31
C CYS A 169 14.25 -16.80 -19.59
N ALA A 170 13.88 -16.69 -20.86
CA ALA A 170 12.67 -16.01 -21.31
C ALA A 170 11.91 -16.87 -22.34
N TRP A 171 10.73 -16.41 -22.74
CA TRP A 171 9.88 -17.12 -23.71
C TRP A 171 10.49 -17.17 -25.12
N ASP A 172 11.32 -16.18 -25.46
CA ASP A 172 12.00 -16.03 -26.76
C ASP A 172 13.42 -16.61 -26.77
N GLY A 173 13.83 -17.29 -25.70
CA GLY A 173 15.09 -18.03 -25.60
C GLY A 173 15.82 -17.80 -24.28
N SER A 174 17.04 -18.34 -24.20
CA SER A 174 17.87 -18.29 -22.98
C SER A 174 19.29 -17.83 -23.31
N PHE A 175 19.94 -17.20 -22.33
CA PHE A 175 21.34 -16.80 -22.40
C PHE A 175 22.11 -17.30 -21.18
N THR A 176 23.33 -17.77 -21.42
CA THR A 176 24.34 -17.94 -20.38
C THR A 176 24.97 -16.60 -20.02
N TYR A 177 25.73 -16.55 -18.92
CA TYR A 177 26.51 -15.35 -18.59
C TYR A 177 27.53 -14.99 -19.68
N ARG A 178 28.08 -15.98 -20.40
CA ARG A 178 28.97 -15.76 -21.54
C ARG A 178 28.24 -15.10 -22.72
N ASP A 179 27.04 -15.57 -23.05
CA ASP A 179 26.26 -15.00 -24.15
C ASP A 179 25.88 -13.56 -23.84
N LEU A 180 25.42 -13.31 -22.60
CA LEU A 180 25.11 -11.97 -22.11
C LEU A 180 26.32 -11.03 -22.16
N ASP A 181 27.50 -11.51 -21.76
CA ASP A 181 28.75 -10.74 -21.84
C ASP A 181 29.10 -10.38 -23.29
N HIS A 182 29.06 -11.36 -24.19
CA HIS A 182 29.42 -11.18 -25.59
C HIS A 182 28.47 -10.21 -26.31
N LEU A 183 27.16 -10.43 -26.20
CA LEU A 183 26.14 -9.63 -26.89
C LEU A 183 26.12 -8.19 -26.36
N SER A 184 26.18 -8.00 -25.03
CA SER A 184 26.20 -6.66 -24.46
C SER A 184 27.48 -5.90 -24.79
N PHE A 185 28.62 -6.60 -24.92
CA PHE A 185 29.87 -6.01 -25.38
C PHE A 185 29.76 -5.50 -26.83
N MET A 186 29.25 -6.32 -27.75
CA MET A 186 29.09 -5.91 -29.16
C MET A 186 28.14 -4.71 -29.29
N LEU A 187 26.99 -4.77 -28.64
CA LEU A 187 26.01 -3.67 -28.67
C LEU A 187 26.59 -2.38 -28.03
N SER A 188 27.42 -2.49 -26.99
CA SER A 188 28.07 -1.31 -26.39
C SER A 188 28.98 -0.55 -27.37
N LYS A 189 29.61 -1.26 -28.33
CA LYS A 189 30.43 -0.63 -29.38
C LYS A 189 29.57 0.14 -30.38
N VAL A 190 28.45 -0.44 -30.77
CA VAL A 190 27.46 0.22 -31.65
C VAL A 190 26.95 1.50 -30.97
N LEU A 191 26.59 1.42 -29.69
CA LEU A 191 26.15 2.57 -28.90
C LEU A 191 27.23 3.66 -28.79
N THR A 192 28.49 3.26 -28.56
CA THR A 192 29.63 4.20 -28.52
C THR A 192 29.78 4.94 -29.86
N LEU A 193 29.62 4.25 -30.98
CA LEU A 193 29.68 4.86 -32.32
C LEU A 193 28.46 5.75 -32.62
N ALA A 194 27.31 5.46 -32.04
CA ALA A 194 26.12 6.32 -32.07
C ALA A 194 26.25 7.56 -31.16
N GLY A 195 27.40 7.74 -30.48
CA GLY A 195 27.70 8.90 -29.66
C GLY A 195 27.33 8.77 -28.18
N VAL A 196 27.01 7.55 -27.71
CA VAL A 196 26.71 7.33 -26.29
C VAL A 196 27.98 7.48 -25.44
N VAL A 197 27.90 8.39 -24.47
CA VAL A 197 28.95 8.70 -23.49
C VAL A 197 28.31 8.93 -22.11
N PRO A 198 29.08 9.08 -21.02
CA PRO A 198 28.55 9.52 -19.73
C PRO A 198 27.54 10.65 -19.81
N GLU A 199 26.46 10.53 -19.04
CA GLU A 199 25.32 11.47 -19.00
C GLU A 199 24.48 11.53 -20.30
N THR A 200 24.70 10.62 -21.25
CA THR A 200 23.80 10.42 -22.40
C THR A 200 22.70 9.43 -22.03
N TYR A 201 21.44 9.82 -22.21
CA TYR A 201 20.29 8.95 -21.99
C TYR A 201 19.89 8.19 -23.26
N VAL A 202 19.72 6.89 -23.13
CA VAL A 202 19.24 5.98 -24.19
C VAL A 202 17.89 5.44 -23.79
N ALA A 203 16.87 5.67 -24.61
CA ALA A 203 15.54 5.12 -24.37
C ALA A 203 15.47 3.67 -24.87
N ILE A 204 14.90 2.80 -24.04
CA ILE A 204 14.64 1.40 -24.38
C ILE A 204 13.13 1.24 -24.53
N HIS A 205 12.69 0.97 -25.75
CA HIS A 205 11.30 0.68 -26.09
C HIS A 205 11.20 -0.79 -26.53
N LEU A 206 11.09 -1.69 -25.55
CA LEU A 206 11.09 -3.13 -25.75
C LEU A 206 10.00 -3.82 -24.92
N GLU A 207 9.39 -4.82 -25.53
CA GLU A 207 8.61 -5.81 -24.78
C GLU A 207 9.54 -6.71 -23.94
N LYS A 208 8.97 -7.37 -22.92
CA LYS A 208 9.72 -8.32 -22.08
C LYS A 208 10.28 -9.46 -22.92
N SER A 209 11.61 -9.54 -22.97
CA SER A 209 12.35 -10.45 -23.84
C SER A 209 13.73 -10.76 -23.23
N ARG A 210 14.40 -11.80 -23.71
CA ARG A 210 15.80 -12.08 -23.35
C ARG A 210 16.76 -10.95 -23.75
N TRP A 211 16.34 -10.07 -24.66
CA TRP A 211 17.13 -8.95 -25.19
C TRP A 211 17.19 -7.73 -24.27
N ALA A 212 16.21 -7.53 -23.38
CA ALA A 212 16.21 -6.37 -22.48
C ALA A 212 17.44 -6.32 -21.53
N PRO A 213 17.86 -7.42 -20.88
CA PRO A 213 19.12 -7.44 -20.12
C PRO A 213 20.37 -7.10 -20.95
N VAL A 214 20.39 -7.51 -22.23
CA VAL A 214 21.49 -7.18 -23.16
C VAL A 214 21.55 -5.67 -23.40
N ALA A 215 20.41 -5.03 -23.69
CA ALA A 215 20.30 -3.59 -23.91
C ALA A 215 20.76 -2.78 -22.67
N LEU A 216 20.23 -3.14 -21.50
CA LEU A 216 20.57 -2.50 -20.22
C LEU A 216 22.08 -2.55 -19.95
N LEU A 217 22.68 -3.74 -20.03
CA LEU A 217 24.10 -3.91 -19.76
C LEU A 217 24.97 -3.22 -20.83
N ALA A 218 24.56 -3.23 -22.09
CA ALA A 218 25.28 -2.58 -23.18
C ALA A 218 25.33 -1.04 -23.03
N ILE A 219 24.21 -0.41 -22.64
CA ILE A 219 24.15 1.04 -22.39
C ILE A 219 25.09 1.42 -21.25
N LEU A 220 25.02 0.70 -20.12
CA LEU A 220 25.89 0.95 -18.98
C LEU A 220 27.37 0.77 -19.33
N ARG A 221 27.71 -0.21 -20.19
CA ARG A 221 29.08 -0.46 -20.69
C ARG A 221 29.57 0.59 -21.68
N ALA A 222 28.67 1.14 -22.51
CA ALA A 222 28.97 2.29 -23.37
C ALA A 222 29.18 3.57 -22.55
N GLY A 223 28.76 3.56 -21.29
CA GLY A 223 28.84 4.66 -20.34
C GLY A 223 27.60 5.56 -20.32
N GLY A 224 26.55 5.21 -21.07
CA GLY A 224 25.28 5.91 -21.04
C GLY A 224 24.41 5.54 -19.85
N ALA A 225 23.34 6.30 -19.67
CA ALA A 225 22.22 6.00 -18.78
C ALA A 225 21.03 5.51 -19.59
N PHE A 226 20.19 4.64 -19.03
CA PHE A 226 18.98 4.20 -19.72
C PHE A 226 17.70 4.82 -19.13
N THR A 227 16.66 4.90 -19.95
CA THR A 227 15.27 5.05 -19.49
C THR A 227 14.44 3.94 -20.13
N LEU A 228 13.54 3.35 -19.36
CA LEU A 228 12.67 2.28 -19.84
C LEU A 228 11.31 2.88 -20.22
N LEU A 229 10.90 2.70 -21.46
CA LEU A 229 9.60 3.10 -21.98
C LEU A 229 8.65 1.90 -21.92
N ASP A 230 7.40 2.16 -21.57
CA ASP A 230 6.36 1.13 -21.52
C ASP A 230 5.56 1.20 -22.82
N ALA A 231 5.80 0.23 -23.71
CA ALA A 231 5.20 0.15 -25.03
C ALA A 231 3.66 0.11 -25.06
N HIS A 232 3.00 0.00 -23.90
CA HIS A 232 1.56 0.10 -23.77
C HIS A 232 1.06 1.52 -23.44
N LEU A 233 1.94 2.48 -23.18
CA LEU A 233 1.61 3.88 -22.96
C LEU A 233 1.44 4.63 -24.30
N PRO A 234 0.69 5.76 -24.30
CA PRO A 234 0.59 6.59 -25.49
C PRO A 234 1.95 7.13 -25.94
N LEU A 235 2.21 7.12 -27.24
CA LEU A 235 3.46 7.62 -27.85
C LEU A 235 3.78 9.07 -27.49
N SER A 236 2.75 9.92 -27.32
CA SER A 236 2.89 11.31 -26.86
C SER A 236 3.55 11.41 -25.48
N HIS A 237 3.18 10.50 -24.57
CA HIS A 237 3.77 10.41 -23.24
C HIS A 237 5.22 9.94 -23.31
N GLU A 238 5.51 8.92 -24.13
CA GLU A 238 6.87 8.42 -24.32
C GLU A 238 7.81 9.46 -24.98
N GLN A 239 7.29 10.23 -25.94
CA GLN A 239 8.02 11.33 -26.56
C GLN A 239 8.35 12.41 -25.52
N GLY A 240 7.41 12.79 -24.65
CA GLY A 240 7.67 13.74 -23.56
C GLY A 240 8.80 13.30 -22.63
N VAL A 241 8.85 12.01 -22.27
CA VAL A 241 9.95 11.44 -21.47
C VAL A 241 11.29 11.53 -22.21
N CYS A 242 11.29 11.25 -23.52
CA CYS A 242 12.50 11.36 -24.35
C CYS A 242 12.97 12.81 -24.49
N ASP A 243 12.04 13.76 -24.66
CA ASP A 243 12.33 15.18 -24.78
C ASP A 243 12.93 15.74 -23.49
N ASP A 244 12.36 15.40 -22.33
CA ASP A 244 12.87 15.82 -21.03
C ASP A 244 14.30 15.33 -20.78
N LEU A 245 14.61 14.12 -21.20
CA LEU A 245 15.96 13.53 -21.08
C LEU A 245 16.91 13.92 -22.21
N GLY A 246 16.41 14.52 -23.30
CA GLY A 246 17.18 14.76 -24.52
C GLY A 246 17.69 13.48 -25.19
N CYS A 247 16.90 12.40 -25.16
CA CYS A 247 17.24 11.11 -25.74
C CYS A 247 17.48 11.23 -27.26
N GLN A 248 18.71 10.97 -27.71
CA GLN A 248 19.05 10.94 -29.16
C GLN A 248 19.12 9.53 -29.73
N VAL A 249 19.20 8.52 -28.86
CA VAL A 249 19.36 7.11 -29.23
C VAL A 249 18.21 6.32 -28.60
N ILE A 250 17.57 5.48 -29.42
CA ILE A 250 16.49 4.59 -28.99
C ILE A 250 16.84 3.16 -29.39
N ILE A 251 16.63 2.20 -28.47
CA ILE A 251 16.71 0.76 -28.75
C ILE A 251 15.29 0.19 -28.85
N SER A 252 14.98 -0.53 -29.93
CA SER A 252 13.67 -1.18 -30.10
C SER A 252 13.74 -2.51 -30.87
N SER A 253 12.72 -3.36 -30.75
CA SER A 253 12.65 -4.69 -31.37
C SER A 253 12.12 -4.68 -32.81
N ILE A 254 11.45 -3.60 -33.25
CA ILE A 254 10.84 -3.50 -34.58
C ILE A 254 11.09 -2.10 -35.20
N SER A 255 11.40 -2.05 -36.49
CA SER A 255 11.75 -0.85 -37.27
C SER A 255 10.64 0.20 -37.59
N PRO A 256 9.31 -0.02 -37.45
CA PRO A 256 8.32 0.98 -37.88
C PRO A 256 8.14 2.16 -36.91
N TYR A 257 8.82 2.17 -35.75
CA TYR A 257 8.77 3.28 -34.79
C TYR A 257 9.73 4.44 -35.12
N SER A 258 10.55 4.29 -36.17
CA SER A 258 11.51 5.29 -36.63
C SER A 258 10.91 6.65 -36.99
N ASP A 259 9.64 6.70 -37.38
CA ASP A 259 8.99 7.94 -37.81
C ASP A 259 8.28 8.70 -36.68
N ILE A 260 8.07 8.08 -35.52
CA ILE A 260 7.17 8.61 -34.46
C ILE A 260 7.93 9.27 -33.32
N LEU A 261 9.07 8.69 -32.94
CA LEU A 261 9.94 9.28 -31.92
C LEU A 261 11.04 10.06 -32.64
N SER A 262 11.24 11.34 -32.32
CA SER A 262 12.19 12.25 -32.99
C SER A 262 13.68 11.90 -32.71
N ALA A 263 14.02 10.62 -32.64
CA ALA A 263 15.35 10.13 -32.32
C ALA A 263 16.27 10.19 -33.53
N ARG A 264 17.52 10.59 -33.28
CA ARG A 264 18.56 10.67 -34.30
C ARG A 264 19.06 9.29 -34.72
N HIS A 265 19.08 8.34 -33.78
CA HIS A 265 19.59 7.00 -34.00
C HIS A 265 18.63 5.96 -33.42
N LEU A 266 17.98 5.18 -34.29
CA LEU A 266 17.22 3.99 -33.91
C LEU A 266 18.12 2.76 -34.07
N ILE A 267 18.31 2.01 -32.98
CA ILE A 267 19.10 0.77 -32.96
C ILE A 267 18.14 -0.40 -32.76
N ALA A 268 18.03 -1.25 -33.77
CA ALA A 268 17.26 -2.48 -33.68
C ALA A 268 17.96 -3.50 -32.76
N ILE A 269 17.16 -4.29 -32.04
CA ILE A 269 17.65 -5.39 -31.19
C ILE A 269 16.88 -6.68 -31.49
N GLY A 270 17.62 -7.79 -31.69
CA GLY A 270 17.04 -9.10 -32.01
C GLY A 270 18.07 -10.03 -32.65
N ASP A 271 17.66 -11.29 -32.91
CA ASP A 271 18.55 -12.33 -33.44
C ASP A 271 19.20 -11.95 -34.79
N ALA A 272 18.49 -11.21 -35.64
CA ALA A 272 18.99 -10.81 -36.96
C ALA A 272 20.11 -9.75 -36.88
N GLU A 273 20.25 -9.05 -35.77
CA GLU A 273 21.14 -7.89 -35.64
C GLU A 273 22.55 -8.26 -35.14
N GLU A 274 22.73 -9.48 -34.63
CA GLU A 274 24.00 -9.93 -34.05
C GLU A 274 25.16 -9.82 -35.07
N LEU A 275 24.93 -10.24 -36.31
CA LEU A 275 25.92 -10.15 -37.39
C LEU A 275 26.27 -8.70 -37.72
N THR A 276 25.27 -7.81 -37.72
CA THR A 276 25.46 -6.38 -37.96
C THR A 276 26.34 -5.76 -36.87
N TRP A 277 26.05 -6.07 -35.60
CA TRP A 277 26.86 -5.57 -34.49
C TRP A 277 28.27 -6.15 -34.52
N ALA A 278 28.44 -7.42 -34.86
CA ALA A 278 29.75 -8.05 -34.97
C ALA A 278 30.63 -7.34 -36.01
N MET A 279 30.07 -6.99 -37.18
CA MET A 279 30.79 -6.23 -38.21
C MET A 279 31.22 -4.85 -37.70
N ILE A 280 30.32 -4.13 -37.03
CA ILE A 280 30.57 -2.79 -36.47
C ILE A 280 31.57 -2.84 -35.30
N SER A 281 31.55 -3.90 -34.50
CA SER A 281 32.37 -4.09 -33.29
C SER A 281 33.88 -4.19 -33.57
N THR A 282 34.26 -4.44 -34.83
CA THR A 282 35.66 -4.48 -35.28
C THR A 282 36.35 -3.11 -35.24
N ALA A 283 35.58 -2.02 -35.09
CA ALA A 283 36.11 -0.67 -34.93
C ALA A 283 36.85 -0.49 -33.60
N THR A 284 38.01 0.18 -33.62
CA THR A 284 38.88 0.42 -32.44
C THR A 284 38.37 1.48 -31.45
N THR A 285 37.06 1.73 -31.39
CA THR A 285 36.48 2.69 -30.45
C THR A 285 36.45 2.11 -29.03
N LYS A 286 37.04 2.82 -28.07
CA LYS A 286 36.91 2.51 -26.64
C LYS A 286 35.79 3.39 -26.05
N PRO A 287 34.89 2.82 -25.22
CA PRO A 287 33.91 3.63 -24.51
C PRO A 287 34.64 4.59 -23.55
N ALA A 288 34.03 5.75 -23.32
CA ALA A 288 34.52 6.68 -22.32
C ALA A 288 34.38 6.04 -20.91
N PRO A 289 35.34 6.28 -19.99
CA PRO A 289 35.31 5.66 -18.68
C PRO A 289 34.12 6.20 -17.84
N SER A 290 33.26 5.28 -17.40
CA SER A 290 32.19 5.57 -16.46
C SER A 290 32.73 5.81 -15.06
N GLN A 291 32.02 6.64 -14.29
CA GLN A 291 32.33 6.91 -12.89
C GLN A 291 31.11 6.56 -12.03
N PRO A 292 31.28 6.17 -10.75
CA PRO A 292 30.16 5.78 -9.89
C PRO A 292 29.08 6.87 -9.72
N LYS A 293 29.45 8.15 -9.89
CA LYS A 293 28.52 9.30 -9.80
C LYS A 293 27.78 9.63 -11.10
N HIS A 294 28.14 8.99 -12.22
CA HIS A 294 27.40 9.20 -13.46
C HIS A 294 26.02 8.56 -13.37
N ALA A 295 25.05 9.14 -14.09
CA ALA A 295 23.72 8.59 -14.21
C ALA A 295 23.79 7.15 -14.76
N ALA A 296 23.11 6.22 -14.09
CA ALA A 296 22.92 4.85 -14.56
C ALA A 296 21.55 4.72 -15.25
N TYR A 297 20.52 5.32 -14.68
CA TYR A 297 19.20 5.38 -15.27
C TYR A 297 18.38 6.56 -14.76
N ALA A 298 17.31 6.88 -15.49
CA ALA A 298 16.25 7.75 -15.02
C ALA A 298 14.91 7.01 -15.05
N VAL A 299 14.07 7.22 -14.05
CA VAL A 299 12.73 6.65 -13.97
C VAL A 299 11.70 7.75 -13.79
N PHE A 300 10.61 7.67 -14.53
CA PHE A 300 9.54 8.67 -14.52
C PHE A 300 8.37 8.21 -13.67
N THR A 301 7.84 9.13 -12.88
CA THR A 301 6.66 8.91 -12.02
C THR A 301 5.65 10.03 -12.23
N SER A 302 4.38 9.78 -11.89
CA SER A 302 3.31 10.80 -12.01
C SER A 302 3.63 12.08 -11.23
N GLY A 303 3.33 13.23 -11.82
CA GLY A 303 3.64 14.56 -11.28
C GLY A 303 2.42 15.22 -10.64
N SER A 304 2.61 16.20 -9.74
CA SER A 304 1.48 16.98 -9.20
C SER A 304 1.02 18.10 -10.16
N THR A 305 1.75 18.29 -11.25
CA THR A 305 1.65 19.43 -12.18
C THR A 305 1.13 19.01 -13.56
N GLY A 306 0.67 17.77 -13.73
CA GLY A 306 0.23 17.25 -15.03
C GLY A 306 1.34 16.65 -15.91
N HIS A 307 2.61 16.93 -15.61
CA HIS A 307 3.77 16.39 -16.33
C HIS A 307 4.52 15.34 -15.47
N PRO A 308 4.87 14.17 -16.03
CA PRO A 308 5.71 13.18 -15.37
C PRO A 308 7.02 13.78 -14.85
N LYS A 309 7.50 13.31 -13.70
CA LYS A 309 8.79 13.73 -13.12
C LYS A 309 9.80 12.60 -13.23
N GLY A 310 10.92 12.86 -13.90
CA GLY A 310 12.04 11.92 -13.99
C GLY A 310 13.00 12.09 -12.83
N ILE A 311 13.30 11.03 -12.07
CA ILE A 311 14.37 11.03 -11.07
C ILE A 311 15.62 10.37 -11.65
N ILE A 312 16.79 10.98 -11.43
CA ILE A 312 18.08 10.47 -11.88
C ILE A 312 18.73 9.61 -10.79
N ILE A 313 19.10 8.37 -11.15
CA ILE A 313 19.81 7.42 -10.29
C ILE A 313 21.21 7.19 -10.83
N GLU A 314 22.21 7.40 -9.97
CA GLU A 314 23.62 7.18 -10.26
C GLU A 314 24.04 5.75 -9.95
N HIS A 315 25.13 5.27 -10.58
CA HIS A 315 25.60 3.90 -10.37
C HIS A 315 25.88 3.56 -8.90
N LEU A 316 26.55 4.46 -8.17
CA LEU A 316 26.92 4.23 -6.77
C LEU A 316 25.68 4.04 -5.89
N LEU A 317 24.57 4.72 -6.21
CA LEU A 317 23.34 4.64 -5.42
C LEU A 317 22.75 3.24 -5.53
N PHE A 318 22.65 2.74 -6.77
CA PHE A 318 22.17 1.39 -7.06
C PHE A 318 23.07 0.33 -6.41
N CYS A 319 24.39 0.43 -6.60
CA CYS A 319 25.32 -0.54 -6.03
C CYS A 319 25.29 -0.53 -4.49
N THR A 320 25.09 0.65 -3.86
CA THR A 320 24.95 0.75 -2.42
C THR A 320 23.67 0.08 -1.93
N SER A 321 22.53 0.38 -2.58
CA SER A 321 21.23 -0.22 -2.27
C SER A 321 21.30 -1.74 -2.40
N ALA A 322 21.74 -2.25 -3.56
CA ALA A 322 21.84 -3.67 -3.85
C ALA A 322 22.72 -4.43 -2.83
N ARG A 323 23.89 -3.88 -2.48
CA ARG A 323 24.79 -4.49 -1.48
C ARG A 323 24.23 -4.46 -0.06
N SER A 324 23.47 -3.44 0.29
CA SER A 324 22.88 -3.35 1.63
C SER A 324 21.68 -4.30 1.82
N GLN A 325 21.00 -4.66 0.72
CA GLN A 325 19.70 -5.33 0.79
C GLN A 325 19.74 -6.79 0.38
N HIS A 326 20.71 -7.24 -0.44
CA HIS A 326 20.66 -8.60 -1.01
C HIS A 326 20.52 -9.70 0.05
N SER A 327 21.23 -9.60 1.19
CA SER A 327 21.15 -10.57 2.27
C SER A 327 19.81 -10.52 3.00
N LEU A 328 19.28 -9.32 3.22
CA LEU A 328 17.97 -9.09 3.86
C LEU A 328 16.82 -9.67 3.01
N LEU A 329 16.96 -9.55 1.69
CA LEU A 329 16.05 -10.09 0.67
C LEU A 329 16.30 -11.57 0.37
N SER A 330 17.28 -12.21 1.02
CA SER A 330 17.64 -13.62 0.80
C SER A 330 18.08 -13.93 -0.65
N ILE A 331 18.69 -12.95 -1.32
CA ILE A 331 19.25 -13.07 -2.68
C ILE A 331 20.73 -13.45 -2.60
N ASN A 332 21.08 -14.53 -3.30
CA ASN A 332 22.42 -15.10 -3.41
C ASN A 332 22.69 -15.68 -4.81
N ASN A 333 23.83 -16.34 -5.00
CA ASN A 333 24.27 -16.93 -6.27
C ASN A 333 23.44 -18.14 -6.74
N GLU A 334 22.61 -18.73 -5.89
CA GLU A 334 21.70 -19.84 -6.22
C GLU A 334 20.27 -19.35 -6.53
N THR A 335 20.03 -18.04 -6.37
CA THR A 335 18.70 -17.46 -6.49
C THR A 335 18.27 -17.35 -7.94
N LYS A 336 17.04 -17.81 -8.22
CA LYS A 336 16.36 -17.60 -9.50
C LYS A 336 15.25 -16.58 -9.29
N VAL A 337 15.33 -15.45 -9.98
CA VAL A 337 14.37 -14.35 -9.87
C VAL A 337 13.42 -14.40 -11.05
N LEU A 338 12.11 -14.40 -10.77
CA LEU A 338 11.09 -14.20 -11.79
C LEU A 338 10.86 -12.70 -11.99
N GLN A 339 11.25 -12.16 -13.14
CA GLN A 339 10.84 -10.81 -13.53
C GLN A 339 9.42 -10.90 -14.10
N PHE A 340 8.48 -10.18 -13.49
CA PHE A 340 7.13 -10.01 -14.05
C PHE A 340 6.64 -8.55 -14.05
N SER A 341 7.19 -7.71 -13.18
CA SER A 341 6.82 -6.28 -13.01
C SER A 341 6.96 -5.51 -14.32
N SER A 342 6.21 -4.42 -14.52
CA SER A 342 6.46 -3.57 -15.69
C SER A 342 7.86 -2.98 -15.63
N TYR A 343 8.45 -2.59 -16.76
CA TYR A 343 9.71 -1.88 -16.77
C TYR A 343 9.61 -0.47 -16.18
N SER A 344 8.39 0.08 -16.13
CA SER A 344 8.07 1.40 -15.59
C SER A 344 7.67 1.39 -14.10
N TRP A 345 7.44 0.22 -13.47
CA TRP A 345 6.90 0.14 -12.11
C TRP A 345 7.37 -1.07 -11.29
N ASP A 346 7.53 -0.85 -9.98
CA ASP A 346 7.81 -1.91 -9.01
C ASP A 346 6.57 -2.78 -8.70
N THR A 347 6.80 -4.00 -8.25
CA THR A 347 5.77 -5.00 -7.88
C THR A 347 4.88 -4.54 -6.72
N THR A 348 3.65 -5.02 -6.64
CA THR A 348 2.74 -4.81 -5.50
C THR A 348 2.26 -6.13 -4.87
N PRO A 349 1.87 -6.16 -3.58
CA PRO A 349 1.29 -7.33 -2.91
C PRO A 349 0.10 -7.96 -3.63
N ALA A 350 -0.65 -7.18 -4.42
CA ALA A 350 -1.85 -7.64 -5.10
C ALA A 350 -1.60 -8.81 -6.09
N VAL A 351 -0.41 -8.90 -6.69
CA VAL A 351 -0.07 -10.05 -7.58
C VAL A 351 0.06 -11.34 -6.77
N VAL A 352 0.58 -11.25 -5.55
CA VAL A 352 0.73 -12.39 -4.64
C VAL A 352 -0.65 -12.89 -4.16
N CYS A 353 -1.65 -12.00 -4.05
CA CYS A 353 -3.03 -12.37 -3.75
C CYS A 353 -3.69 -13.26 -4.82
N LEU A 354 -3.10 -13.38 -6.01
CA LEU A 354 -3.67 -14.13 -7.13
C LEU A 354 -3.16 -15.56 -7.21
N LEU A 355 -2.11 -15.85 -6.45
CA LEU A 355 -1.43 -17.12 -6.42
C LEU A 355 -1.81 -17.86 -5.14
N ASP A 356 -1.94 -19.17 -5.25
CA ASP A 356 -1.98 -20.07 -4.10
C ASP A 356 -0.58 -20.65 -3.90
N PRO A 357 0.00 -20.63 -2.69
CA PRO A 357 1.28 -21.30 -2.41
C PRO A 357 1.36 -22.72 -2.97
N GLY A 358 0.26 -23.48 -2.96
CA GLY A 358 0.20 -24.84 -3.51
C GLY A 358 0.46 -24.92 -5.04
N GLN A 359 0.25 -23.83 -5.78
CA GLN A 359 0.52 -23.75 -7.22
C GLN A 359 1.98 -23.42 -7.54
N VAL A 360 2.73 -22.90 -6.57
CA VAL A 360 4.12 -22.46 -6.72
C VAL A 360 5.05 -23.06 -5.65
N PRO A 361 5.08 -24.40 -5.49
CA PRO A 361 5.78 -25.05 -4.37
C PRO A 361 7.31 -24.88 -4.40
N SER A 362 7.88 -24.40 -5.50
CA SER A 362 9.31 -24.10 -5.62
C SER A 362 9.69 -22.69 -5.16
N LEU A 363 8.69 -21.83 -4.87
CA LEU A 363 8.90 -20.47 -4.43
C LEU A 363 9.39 -20.47 -2.98
N LYS A 364 10.56 -19.86 -2.73
CA LYS A 364 11.17 -19.82 -1.39
C LYS A 364 11.03 -18.48 -0.68
N THR A 365 10.97 -17.40 -1.45
CA THR A 365 11.00 -16.03 -0.94
C THR A 365 10.03 -15.19 -1.75
N VAL A 366 9.23 -14.39 -1.04
CA VAL A 366 8.33 -13.40 -1.65
C VAL A 366 8.67 -12.04 -1.06
N ILE A 367 8.90 -11.06 -1.94
CA ILE A 367 9.21 -9.68 -1.58
C ILE A 367 8.00 -8.84 -1.96
N LEU A 368 7.42 -8.20 -0.95
CA LEU A 368 6.29 -7.29 -1.05
C LEU A 368 6.81 -5.86 -0.99
N ILE A 369 6.38 -5.01 -1.91
CA ILE A 369 6.79 -3.60 -1.99
C ILE A 369 5.63 -2.75 -2.49
N GLY A 370 5.63 -1.46 -2.18
CA GLY A 370 4.77 -0.47 -2.84
C GLY A 370 3.39 -0.29 -2.19
N GLU A 371 2.83 -1.29 -1.51
CA GLU A 371 1.57 -1.20 -0.76
C GLU A 371 1.61 -1.99 0.56
N THR A 372 0.80 -1.56 1.54
CA THR A 372 0.65 -2.32 2.79
C THR A 372 -0.10 -3.63 2.49
N PRO A 373 0.50 -4.79 2.77
CA PRO A 373 -0.18 -6.07 2.57
C PRO A 373 -1.36 -6.23 3.51
N SER A 374 -2.37 -7.01 3.12
CA SER A 374 -3.47 -7.33 4.04
C SER A 374 -3.03 -8.37 5.08
N HIS A 375 -3.66 -8.38 6.24
CA HIS A 375 -3.44 -9.43 7.25
C HIS A 375 -3.68 -10.84 6.69
N ASN A 376 -4.61 -10.99 5.75
CA ASN A 376 -4.90 -12.28 5.13
C ASN A 376 -3.73 -12.75 4.25
N ASP A 377 -3.14 -11.85 3.46
CA ASP A 377 -1.99 -12.17 2.60
C ASP A 377 -0.79 -12.62 3.42
N VAL A 378 -0.51 -11.90 4.52
CA VAL A 378 0.53 -12.29 5.47
C VAL A 378 0.24 -13.69 6.00
N LYS A 379 -0.99 -13.95 6.48
CA LYS A 379 -1.36 -15.26 7.04
C LYS A 379 -1.22 -16.41 6.04
N THR A 380 -1.63 -16.21 4.78
CA THR A 380 -1.58 -17.24 3.73
C THR A 380 -0.16 -17.64 3.37
N TRP A 381 0.76 -16.68 3.29
CA TRP A 381 2.10 -16.90 2.72
C TRP A 381 3.18 -17.08 3.79
N HIS A 382 3.01 -16.54 4.99
CA HIS A 382 4.04 -16.51 6.02
C HIS A 382 4.53 -17.90 6.46
N SER A 383 3.67 -18.93 6.49
CA SER A 383 4.08 -20.31 6.82
C SER A 383 4.76 -21.03 5.66
N GLU A 384 4.49 -20.62 4.42
CA GLU A 384 4.88 -21.35 3.21
C GLU A 384 6.20 -20.83 2.62
N VAL A 385 6.44 -19.51 2.73
CA VAL A 385 7.61 -18.86 2.14
C VAL A 385 8.27 -17.89 3.11
N SER A 386 9.53 -17.56 2.84
CA SER A 386 10.20 -16.45 3.51
C SER A 386 9.64 -15.12 2.98
N LEU A 387 8.63 -14.59 3.66
CA LEU A 387 7.97 -13.35 3.27
C LEU A 387 8.75 -12.12 3.78
N ARG A 388 8.91 -11.10 2.93
CA ARG A 388 9.62 -9.85 3.20
C ARG A 388 8.74 -8.68 2.81
N GLU A 389 8.45 -7.79 3.75
CA GLU A 389 7.84 -6.48 3.43
C GLU A 389 8.96 -5.47 3.24
N THR A 390 8.83 -4.64 2.22
CA THR A 390 9.85 -3.66 1.89
C THR A 390 9.21 -2.34 1.52
N TYR A 391 9.89 -1.26 1.84
CA TYR A 391 9.42 0.08 1.54
C TYR A 391 10.53 0.90 0.90
N GLY A 392 10.15 1.73 -0.06
CA GLY A 392 11.01 2.71 -0.66
C GLY A 392 10.27 3.49 -1.74
N LEU A 393 11.02 4.40 -2.36
CA LEU A 393 10.52 5.27 -3.42
C LEU A 393 11.55 5.32 -4.54
N ALA A 394 11.10 5.68 -5.74
CA ALA A 394 11.98 5.91 -6.89
C ALA A 394 13.12 6.89 -6.53
N GLU A 395 12.83 7.92 -5.74
CA GLU A 395 13.80 8.91 -5.26
C GLU A 395 14.88 8.38 -4.32
N CYS A 396 14.74 7.15 -3.82
CA CYS A 396 15.66 6.50 -2.90
C CYS A 396 16.17 5.16 -3.47
N THR A 397 16.25 5.03 -4.80
CA THR A 397 16.75 3.82 -5.46
C THR A 397 15.94 2.56 -5.10
N VAL A 398 14.62 2.67 -5.24
CA VAL A 398 13.61 1.60 -5.07
C VAL A 398 13.36 1.21 -3.61
N LEU A 399 14.39 0.89 -2.83
CA LEU A 399 14.27 0.31 -1.50
C LEU A 399 15.04 1.10 -0.45
N ALA A 400 14.38 1.39 0.67
CA ALA A 400 14.95 2.10 1.81
C ALA A 400 14.85 1.30 3.11
N THR A 401 13.80 0.50 3.29
CA THR A 401 13.63 -0.33 4.49
C THR A 401 13.22 -1.76 4.12
N VAL A 402 13.60 -2.70 4.97
CA VAL A 402 13.23 -4.12 4.86
C VAL A 402 12.71 -4.61 6.21
N ASN A 403 11.54 -5.24 6.19
CA ASN A 403 11.01 -6.00 7.29
C ASN A 403 11.06 -7.51 6.97
N GLN A 404 11.82 -8.24 7.77
CA GLN A 404 11.94 -9.71 7.65
C GLN A 404 10.90 -10.45 8.50
N ASP A 405 10.24 -9.76 9.43
CA ASP A 405 9.21 -10.31 10.33
C ASP A 405 7.95 -9.44 10.30
N ILE A 406 7.04 -9.85 9.43
CA ILE A 406 5.77 -9.16 9.16
C ILE A 406 4.59 -9.75 9.96
N SER A 407 4.86 -10.70 10.85
CA SER A 407 3.84 -11.51 11.54
C SER A 407 2.94 -10.70 12.47
N SER A 408 3.42 -9.55 12.98
CA SER A 408 2.74 -8.76 14.01
C SER A 408 1.91 -7.59 13.46
N ASN A 409 2.45 -6.82 12.53
CA ASN A 409 1.82 -5.60 12.01
C ASN A 409 2.20 -5.37 10.54
N PRO A 410 1.26 -5.51 9.59
CA PRO A 410 1.51 -5.28 8.16
C PRO A 410 1.97 -3.86 7.81
N ARG A 411 1.72 -2.88 8.70
CA ARG A 411 2.18 -1.50 8.52
C ARG A 411 3.61 -1.27 9.01
N ASN A 412 4.22 -2.24 9.66
CA ASN A 412 5.60 -2.17 10.07
C ASN A 412 6.50 -2.41 8.85
N ILE A 413 7.15 -1.35 8.37
CA ILE A 413 8.05 -1.37 7.21
C ILE A 413 9.48 -1.76 7.59
N GLY A 414 9.72 -2.11 8.86
CA GLY A 414 10.98 -2.69 9.33
C GLY A 414 12.06 -1.67 9.60
N HIS A 415 13.29 -2.01 9.23
CA HIS A 415 14.49 -1.22 9.50
C HIS A 415 15.12 -0.72 8.21
N GLU A 416 15.80 0.43 8.29
CA GLU A 416 16.58 0.99 7.19
C GLU A 416 17.64 0.04 6.63
N SER A 417 17.87 0.13 5.32
CA SER A 417 18.88 -0.65 4.60
C SER A 417 19.56 0.21 3.53
N GLY A 418 20.86 0.46 3.72
CA GLY A 418 21.64 1.33 2.81
C GLY A 418 21.43 2.84 3.04
N CYS A 419 20.52 3.21 3.92
CA CYS A 419 20.21 4.59 4.30
C CYS A 419 20.08 4.78 5.81
N VAL A 420 19.75 6.00 6.22
CA VAL A 420 19.24 6.34 7.54
C VAL A 420 17.85 6.92 7.37
N CYS A 421 16.88 6.46 8.17
CA CYS A 421 15.55 7.03 8.19
C CYS A 421 15.40 7.98 9.38
N TRP A 422 14.74 9.12 9.17
CA TRP A 422 14.45 10.16 10.16
C TRP A 422 12.94 10.42 10.22
N ILE A 423 12.37 10.60 11.42
CA ILE A 423 10.98 11.06 11.58
C ILE A 423 11.02 12.49 12.11
N SER A 424 10.49 13.43 11.34
CA SER A 424 10.40 14.85 11.73
C SER A 424 8.98 15.38 11.58
N GLN A 425 8.71 16.54 12.17
CA GLN A 425 7.37 17.14 12.16
C GLN A 425 6.92 17.38 10.72
N ALA A 426 5.69 16.97 10.40
CA ALA A 426 5.19 16.99 9.03
C ALA A 426 5.23 18.37 8.35
N GLU A 427 5.03 19.46 9.09
CA GLU A 427 5.08 20.82 8.52
C GLU A 427 6.40 21.56 8.78
N ASN A 428 7.29 20.99 9.60
CA ASN A 428 8.59 21.59 9.93
C ASN A 428 9.68 20.51 10.03
N HIS A 429 10.43 20.31 8.95
CA HIS A 429 11.52 19.33 8.91
C HIS A 429 12.72 19.67 9.83
N HIS A 430 12.70 20.82 10.49
CA HIS A 430 13.73 21.25 11.44
C HIS A 430 13.47 20.71 12.85
N GLU A 431 12.40 19.96 13.07
CA GLU A 431 12.04 19.38 14.37
C GLU A 431 11.86 17.87 14.25
N LEU A 432 12.61 17.09 15.05
CA LEU A 432 12.44 15.64 15.12
C LEU A 432 11.19 15.28 15.95
N MET A 433 10.63 14.11 15.69
CA MET A 433 9.57 13.54 16.53
C MET A 433 10.14 12.55 17.57
N PRO A 434 9.57 12.46 18.78
CA PRO A 434 9.93 11.43 19.74
C PRO A 434 9.52 10.03 19.24
N ILE A 435 10.08 8.99 19.85
CA ILE A 435 9.70 7.60 19.59
C ILE A 435 8.21 7.42 19.88
N GLY A 436 7.47 6.78 18.97
CA GLY A 436 6.03 6.60 19.05
C GLY A 436 5.19 7.76 18.49
N ALA A 437 5.75 8.95 18.31
CA ALA A 437 5.02 10.08 17.75
C ALA A 437 5.03 10.07 16.22
N ILE A 438 3.87 10.40 15.63
CA ILE A 438 3.67 10.42 14.19
C ILE A 438 4.30 11.68 13.60
N GLY A 439 5.22 11.50 12.66
CA GLY A 439 5.81 12.57 11.85
C GLY A 439 5.91 12.15 10.38
N GLU A 440 6.45 13.03 9.55
CA GLU A 440 6.83 12.71 8.19
C GLU A 440 8.16 11.93 8.20
N LEU A 441 8.25 10.91 7.34
CA LEU A 441 9.43 10.10 7.12
C LEU A 441 10.38 10.79 6.13
N PHE A 442 11.66 10.78 6.48
CA PHE A 442 12.75 11.33 5.69
C PHE A 442 13.83 10.28 5.53
N ILE A 443 14.46 10.25 4.36
CA ILE A 443 15.53 9.30 4.05
C ILE A 443 16.81 10.09 3.83
N GLU A 444 17.91 9.66 4.46
CA GLU A 444 19.27 10.17 4.32
C GLU A 444 20.17 9.07 3.77
N GLY A 445 21.20 9.44 3.01
CA GLY A 445 22.34 8.56 2.74
C GLY A 445 22.56 8.25 1.26
N PRO A 446 23.48 7.32 0.96
CA PRO A 446 24.00 7.08 -0.38
C PRO A 446 23.07 6.25 -1.28
N ILE A 447 21.75 6.38 -1.09
CA ILE A 447 20.71 5.83 -1.99
C ILE A 447 19.80 6.93 -2.54
N LEU A 448 19.98 8.18 -2.12
CA LEU A 448 19.18 9.31 -2.57
C LEU A 448 19.52 9.68 -4.01
N GLY A 449 18.49 9.74 -4.85
CA GLY A 449 18.59 10.20 -6.23
C GLY A 449 19.22 11.60 -6.33
N ARG A 450 19.84 11.88 -7.48
CA ARG A 450 20.51 13.16 -7.72
C ARG A 450 19.53 14.33 -7.65
N GLY A 451 18.35 14.15 -8.22
CA GLY A 451 17.29 15.16 -8.30
C GLY A 451 16.40 14.90 -9.50
N TYR A 452 15.38 15.74 -9.66
CA TYR A 452 14.46 15.65 -10.80
C TYR A 452 15.08 16.27 -12.06
N VAL A 453 14.90 15.59 -13.19
CA VAL A 453 15.34 16.03 -14.52
C VAL A 453 14.75 17.41 -14.82
N ASN A 454 15.62 18.36 -15.19
CA ASN A 454 15.26 19.74 -15.57
C ASN A 454 14.35 20.51 -14.57
N ASP A 455 14.28 20.08 -13.31
CA ASP A 455 13.40 20.68 -12.29
C ASP A 455 14.15 20.93 -10.97
N PRO A 456 15.06 21.94 -10.94
CA PRO A 456 15.84 22.26 -9.74
C PRO A 456 14.96 22.82 -8.61
N VAL A 457 13.87 23.50 -8.96
CA VAL A 457 12.92 24.07 -7.98
C VAL A 457 12.27 22.94 -7.21
N ARG A 458 11.61 21.98 -7.88
CA ARG A 458 11.01 20.83 -7.20
C ARG A 458 12.05 19.96 -6.51
N THR A 459 13.25 19.85 -7.06
CA THR A 459 14.34 19.12 -6.39
C THR A 459 14.63 19.74 -5.03
N SER A 460 14.84 21.06 -4.96
CA SER A 460 15.17 21.75 -3.70
C SER A 460 14.02 21.77 -2.67
N THR A 461 12.76 21.59 -3.10
CA THR A 461 11.61 21.57 -2.17
C THR A 461 11.47 20.23 -1.43
N VAL A 462 11.90 19.13 -2.04
CA VAL A 462 11.80 17.78 -1.44
C VAL A 462 13.15 17.19 -1.02
N PHE A 463 14.25 17.59 -1.65
CA PHE A 463 15.61 17.29 -1.20
C PHE A 463 16.14 18.47 -0.38
N VAL A 464 16.13 18.31 0.94
CA VAL A 464 16.47 19.36 1.90
C VAL A 464 17.80 19.05 2.57
N GLU A 465 18.52 20.10 2.96
CA GLU A 465 19.88 19.97 3.47
C GLU A 465 20.00 20.55 4.87
N ASN A 466 20.83 19.91 5.69
CA ASN A 466 21.30 20.37 7.00
C ASN A 466 20.18 20.97 7.88
N PRO A 467 19.14 20.19 8.25
CA PRO A 467 18.15 20.65 9.20
C PRO A 467 18.79 20.99 10.55
N SER A 468 18.18 21.90 11.32
CA SER A 468 18.79 22.46 12.53
C SER A 468 19.10 21.39 13.60
N TRP A 469 18.28 20.34 13.67
CA TRP A 469 18.53 19.21 14.57
C TRP A 469 19.81 18.43 14.22
N ALA A 470 20.28 18.43 12.96
CA ALA A 470 21.51 17.74 12.57
C ALA A 470 22.74 18.36 13.25
N THR A 471 22.78 19.70 13.32
CA THR A 471 23.81 20.44 14.06
C THR A 471 23.68 20.22 15.56
N LYS A 472 22.46 20.24 16.11
CA LYS A 472 22.22 19.95 17.54
C LYS A 472 22.67 18.55 17.95
N LEU A 473 22.50 17.56 17.07
CA LEU A 473 22.99 16.19 17.27
C LEU A 473 24.51 16.07 17.11
N GLY A 474 25.20 17.11 16.64
CA GLY A 474 26.65 17.11 16.44
C GLY A 474 27.11 16.22 15.29
N LEU A 475 26.26 15.96 14.29
CA LEU A 475 26.61 15.12 13.15
C LEU A 475 27.76 15.76 12.37
N GLN A 476 28.89 15.05 12.26
CA GLN A 476 30.10 15.51 11.56
C GLN A 476 30.06 15.18 10.06
N ARG A 477 28.92 15.46 9.41
CA ARG A 477 28.69 15.21 7.98
C ARG A 477 27.61 16.13 7.45
N ASP A 478 27.64 16.42 6.15
CA ASP A 478 26.53 17.08 5.48
C ASP A 478 25.33 16.14 5.39
N VAL A 479 24.19 16.59 5.87
CA VAL A 479 22.95 15.83 5.92
C VAL A 479 22.07 16.28 4.77
N ARG A 480 21.86 15.40 3.78
CA ARG A 480 20.90 15.59 2.70
C ARG A 480 19.76 14.60 2.88
N LEU A 481 18.53 15.09 2.88
CA LEU A 481 17.32 14.34 3.18
C LEU A 481 16.33 14.42 2.03
N TYR A 482 15.65 13.31 1.74
CA TYR A 482 14.47 13.30 0.90
C TYR A 482 13.19 13.26 1.73
N LYS A 483 12.29 14.21 1.49
CA LYS A 483 10.93 14.28 2.03
C LYS A 483 10.04 13.26 1.34
N THR A 484 9.65 12.19 2.04
CA THR A 484 8.83 11.16 1.39
C THR A 484 7.38 11.62 1.22
N GLY A 485 6.86 12.46 2.10
CA GLY A 485 5.43 12.75 2.21
C GLY A 485 4.62 11.63 2.87
N ASP A 486 5.27 10.62 3.44
CA ASP A 486 4.65 9.52 4.17
C ASP A 486 4.73 9.79 5.68
N LEU A 487 3.62 9.66 6.39
CA LEU A 487 3.56 9.76 7.84
C LEU A 487 3.88 8.39 8.46
N ALA A 488 4.80 8.38 9.41
CA ALA A 488 5.28 7.20 10.11
C ALA A 488 5.73 7.55 11.54
N TYR A 489 6.04 6.54 12.33
CA TYR A 489 6.64 6.70 13.66
C TYR A 489 7.67 5.59 13.94
N TYR A 490 8.63 5.88 14.81
CA TYR A 490 9.51 4.84 15.34
C TYR A 490 8.81 4.04 16.42
N THR A 491 8.98 2.73 16.37
CA THR A 491 8.67 1.85 17.50
C THR A 491 9.86 1.78 18.46
N TYR A 492 9.62 1.30 19.67
CA TYR A 492 10.66 1.16 20.70
C TYR A 492 11.69 0.06 20.44
N ASN A 493 11.41 -0.87 19.51
CA ASN A 493 12.42 -1.82 19.02
C ASN A 493 13.26 -1.24 17.87
N GLY A 494 12.97 0.00 17.44
CA GLY A 494 13.65 0.71 16.38
C GLY A 494 13.09 0.48 14.98
N SER A 495 12.15 -0.44 14.76
CA SER A 495 11.47 -0.55 13.48
C SER A 495 10.55 0.66 13.23
N ILE A 496 10.18 0.88 11.97
CA ILE A 496 9.37 2.02 11.54
C ILE A 496 7.98 1.53 11.16
N CYS A 497 6.95 2.17 11.69
CA CYS A 497 5.56 1.90 11.34
C CYS A 497 5.01 2.99 10.43
N TYR A 498 4.56 2.61 9.24
CA TYR A 498 3.85 3.48 8.31
C TYR A 498 2.43 3.75 8.81
N VAL A 499 1.95 4.99 8.66
CA VAL A 499 0.59 5.39 9.05
C VAL A 499 -0.26 5.67 7.81
N ARG A 500 0.13 6.67 7.01
CA ARG A 500 -0.59 7.14 5.81
C ARG A 500 0.24 8.16 5.03
N ARG A 501 -0.20 8.52 3.81
CA ARG A 501 0.30 9.71 3.11
C ARG A 501 -0.13 11.01 3.79
N LYS A 502 0.74 12.02 3.72
CA LYS A 502 0.47 13.41 4.11
C LYS A 502 -0.37 14.13 3.04
N ASP A 503 -0.13 13.84 1.76
CA ASP A 503 -0.77 14.47 0.60
C ASP A 503 -1.97 13.68 0.06
N ASP A 504 -2.72 14.30 -0.86
CA ASP A 504 -3.91 13.73 -1.51
C ASP A 504 -3.58 12.65 -2.57
N GLN A 505 -2.40 12.03 -2.52
CA GLN A 505 -2.07 10.92 -3.42
C GLN A 505 -2.96 9.72 -3.12
N VAL A 506 -3.62 9.20 -4.15
CA VAL A 506 -4.53 8.06 -4.02
C VAL A 506 -3.96 6.87 -4.78
N LYS A 507 -4.27 5.65 -4.32
CA LYS A 507 -3.95 4.42 -5.03
C LYS A 507 -5.22 3.84 -5.63
N LEU A 508 -5.17 3.48 -6.90
CA LEU A 508 -6.23 2.75 -7.59
C LEU A 508 -5.60 1.61 -8.37
N GLN A 509 -6.08 0.38 -8.15
CA GLN A 509 -5.63 -0.81 -8.88
C GLN A 509 -4.09 -0.88 -8.98
N GLU A 510 -3.42 -0.77 -7.83
CA GLU A 510 -1.97 -0.97 -7.66
C GLU A 510 -1.07 0.16 -8.20
N GLN A 511 -1.65 1.31 -8.58
CA GLN A 511 -0.88 2.45 -9.09
C GLN A 511 -1.12 3.72 -8.27
N ARG A 512 -0.03 4.47 -8.02
CA ARG A 512 -0.08 5.80 -7.42
C ARG A 512 -0.63 6.78 -8.46
N ILE A 513 -1.88 7.18 -8.27
CA ILE A 513 -2.51 8.23 -9.04
C ILE A 513 -2.36 9.52 -8.25
N LYS A 514 -1.88 10.56 -8.94
CA LYS A 514 -1.96 11.92 -8.42
C LYS A 514 -3.24 12.54 -8.98
N PRO A 515 -4.27 12.76 -8.14
CA PRO A 515 -5.50 13.38 -8.59
C PRO A 515 -5.26 14.71 -9.30
N GLY A 516 -4.29 15.51 -8.84
CA GLY A 516 -3.93 16.80 -9.43
C GLY A 516 -3.58 16.76 -10.92
N GLU A 517 -2.93 15.70 -11.40
CA GLU A 517 -2.61 15.54 -12.84
C GLU A 517 -3.88 15.31 -13.66
N VAL A 518 -4.80 14.49 -13.15
CA VAL A 518 -6.10 14.26 -13.77
C VAL A 518 -6.98 15.52 -13.70
N GLU A 519 -7.01 16.19 -12.55
CA GLU A 519 -7.71 17.45 -12.31
C GLU A 519 -7.25 18.53 -13.32
N TYR A 520 -5.94 18.65 -13.55
CA TYR A 520 -5.37 19.58 -14.52
C TYR A 520 -5.87 19.32 -15.95
N HIS A 521 -5.76 18.07 -16.42
CA HIS A 521 -6.20 17.73 -17.78
C HIS A 521 -7.73 17.88 -17.96
N ILE A 522 -8.53 17.66 -16.91
CA ILE A 522 -9.97 17.95 -16.95
C ILE A 522 -10.20 19.47 -17.03
N LEU A 523 -9.51 20.27 -16.20
CA LEU A 523 -9.67 21.73 -16.20
C LEU A 523 -9.39 22.38 -17.56
N ILE A 524 -8.37 21.91 -18.28
CA ILE A 524 -8.02 22.47 -19.60
C ILE A 524 -8.87 21.95 -20.76
N SER A 525 -9.58 20.83 -20.58
CA SER A 525 -10.41 20.21 -21.63
C SER A 525 -11.92 20.39 -21.40
N PHE A 526 -12.31 20.83 -20.20
CA PHE A 526 -13.70 21.06 -19.81
C PHE A 526 -13.93 22.57 -19.68
N ASP A 527 -14.23 23.25 -20.81
CA ASP A 527 -14.34 24.72 -20.97
C ASP A 527 -15.25 25.47 -19.97
N SER A 528 -16.02 24.77 -19.15
CA SER A 528 -16.91 25.36 -18.14
C SER A 528 -16.64 24.87 -16.71
N ALA A 529 -15.54 24.16 -16.44
CA ALA A 529 -15.24 23.67 -15.12
C ALA A 529 -14.65 24.80 -14.26
N GLU A 530 -15.36 25.17 -13.19
CA GLU A 530 -14.89 26.10 -12.17
C GLU A 530 -13.84 25.44 -11.28
N GLN A 531 -14.16 24.21 -10.86
CA GLN A 531 -13.34 23.43 -9.97
C GLN A 531 -13.52 21.95 -10.29
N VAL A 532 -12.41 21.22 -10.22
CA VAL A 532 -12.37 19.77 -10.40
C VAL A 532 -11.69 19.16 -9.18
N ILE A 533 -12.31 18.12 -8.63
CA ILE A 533 -11.71 17.27 -7.60
C ILE A 533 -11.74 15.84 -8.11
N VAL A 534 -10.60 15.17 -8.10
CA VAL A 534 -10.50 13.75 -8.46
C VAL A 534 -10.20 12.94 -7.21
N ASP A 535 -10.87 11.81 -7.04
CA ASP A 535 -10.62 10.91 -5.92
C ASP A 535 -11.00 9.47 -6.26
N VAL A 536 -10.54 8.53 -5.44
CA VAL A 536 -10.89 7.11 -5.53
C VAL A 536 -12.03 6.82 -4.56
N VAL A 537 -13.15 6.33 -5.11
CA VAL A 537 -14.36 5.99 -4.36
C VAL A 537 -14.64 4.50 -4.52
N ALA A 538 -15.02 3.83 -3.44
CA ALA A 538 -15.68 2.54 -3.48
C ALA A 538 -17.09 2.73 -2.93
N LEU A 539 -18.08 2.06 -3.52
CA LEU A 539 -19.46 2.14 -3.04
C LEU A 539 -19.59 1.35 -1.75
N ASP A 540 -20.49 1.77 -0.86
CA ASP A 540 -20.78 1.05 0.38
C ASP A 540 -21.25 -0.38 0.08
N SER A 541 -21.95 -0.58 -1.05
CA SER A 541 -22.37 -1.90 -1.54
C SER A 541 -21.25 -2.73 -2.17
N GLU A 542 -20.13 -2.13 -2.57
CA GLU A 542 -19.05 -2.76 -3.36
C GLU A 542 -17.66 -2.28 -2.90
N ALA A 543 -17.36 -2.35 -1.61
CA ALA A 543 -16.12 -1.81 -1.02
C ALA A 543 -14.83 -2.37 -1.66
N ALA A 544 -14.87 -3.59 -2.21
CA ALA A 544 -13.74 -4.24 -2.89
C ALA A 544 -13.47 -3.73 -4.32
N ARG A 545 -14.30 -2.82 -4.87
CA ARG A 545 -14.20 -2.33 -6.25
C ARG A 545 -14.08 -0.81 -6.30
N PRO A 546 -12.95 -0.24 -5.87
CA PRO A 546 -12.71 1.19 -6.00
C PRO A 546 -12.60 1.60 -7.47
N PHE A 547 -13.04 2.82 -7.78
CA PHE A 547 -12.95 3.45 -9.09
C PHE A 547 -12.61 4.94 -8.98
N LEU A 548 -12.04 5.50 -10.03
CA LEU A 548 -11.69 6.92 -10.08
C LEU A 548 -12.93 7.75 -10.44
N VAL A 549 -13.21 8.77 -9.63
CA VAL A 549 -14.33 9.70 -9.81
C VAL A 549 -13.80 11.11 -9.99
N ALA A 550 -14.32 11.82 -10.98
CA ALA A 550 -14.11 13.25 -11.16
C ALA A 550 -15.37 14.01 -10.73
N PHE A 551 -15.25 14.78 -9.65
CA PHE A 551 -16.26 15.73 -9.23
C PHE A 551 -16.00 17.06 -9.94
N VAL A 552 -16.97 17.54 -10.72
CA VAL A 552 -16.79 18.73 -11.56
C VAL A 552 -17.86 19.76 -11.21
N LYS A 553 -17.45 20.94 -10.77
CA LYS A 553 -18.34 22.09 -10.56
C LYS A 553 -18.40 22.92 -11.86
N PRO A 554 -19.53 22.96 -12.58
CA PRO A 554 -19.66 23.77 -13.79
C PRO A 554 -20.03 25.22 -13.47
N ASN A 555 -19.46 26.17 -14.20
CA ASN A 555 -19.77 27.61 -14.13
C ASN A 555 -21.25 27.95 -14.39
N SER A 556 -22.02 27.06 -15.03
CA SER A 556 -23.44 27.30 -15.36
C SER A 556 -24.40 27.05 -14.19
N LEU A 557 -23.95 26.43 -13.10
CA LEU A 557 -24.73 26.20 -11.89
C LEU A 557 -24.45 27.32 -10.87
N ASN A 558 -25.09 28.49 -11.01
CA ASN A 558 -24.94 29.60 -10.06
C ASN A 558 -25.50 29.26 -8.65
N GLU A 559 -24.94 29.87 -7.61
CA GLU A 559 -25.20 29.71 -6.16
C GLU A 559 -26.60 30.12 -5.66
N THR A 560 -27.66 30.02 -6.47
CA THR A 560 -29.01 30.44 -6.05
C THR A 560 -29.75 29.36 -5.27
N TRP A 561 -29.13 28.79 -4.23
CA TRP A 561 -29.80 27.89 -3.28
C TRP A 561 -29.33 28.21 -1.87
N HIS A 562 -30.17 28.95 -1.13
CA HIS A 562 -29.94 29.24 0.28
C HIS A 562 -29.87 27.94 1.08
N ALA A 563 -28.80 27.81 1.86
CA ALA A 563 -28.56 26.69 2.77
C ALA A 563 -29.70 26.59 3.80
N SER A 564 -30.65 25.70 3.52
CA SER A 564 -31.60 25.16 4.49
C SER A 564 -31.77 23.67 4.20
N SER A 565 -31.22 22.84 5.09
CA SER A 565 -31.30 21.37 5.17
C SER A 565 -30.95 20.55 3.92
N ASP A 566 -29.83 19.82 3.95
CA ASP A 566 -29.50 18.64 3.12
C ASP A 566 -29.89 18.70 1.63
N SER A 567 -29.65 19.84 0.96
CA SER A 567 -29.67 19.90 -0.50
C SER A 567 -28.50 19.06 -1.06
N ASP A 568 -28.82 18.04 -1.86
CA ASP A 568 -27.87 17.06 -2.39
C ASP A 568 -26.64 17.73 -3.04
N ILE A 569 -25.44 17.35 -2.59
CA ILE A 569 -24.15 17.91 -3.03
C ILE A 569 -23.94 17.66 -4.54
N LEU A 570 -24.52 16.56 -5.02
CA LEU A 570 -24.46 16.13 -6.40
C LEU A 570 -25.64 16.71 -7.19
N ALA A 571 -25.35 17.34 -8.32
CA ALA A 571 -26.36 17.76 -9.28
C ALA A 571 -26.70 16.58 -10.23
N PRO A 572 -27.91 16.53 -10.80
CA PRO A 572 -28.25 15.51 -11.80
C PRO A 572 -27.45 15.73 -13.11
N PRO A 573 -27.20 14.67 -13.90
CA PRO A 573 -26.45 14.80 -15.15
C PRO A 573 -27.27 15.54 -16.21
N SER A 574 -26.84 16.75 -16.59
CA SER A 574 -27.45 17.50 -17.69
C SER A 574 -26.86 17.08 -19.05
N ARG A 575 -27.63 17.22 -20.14
CA ARG A 575 -27.13 16.91 -21.50
C ARG A 575 -25.87 17.70 -21.87
N GLU A 576 -25.80 18.96 -21.43
CA GLU A 576 -24.64 19.83 -21.64
C GLU A 576 -23.41 19.33 -20.88
N PHE A 577 -23.58 18.95 -19.61
CA PHE A 577 -22.50 18.40 -18.80
C PHE A 577 -21.93 17.13 -19.44
N VAL A 578 -22.80 16.25 -19.92
CA VAL A 578 -22.41 14.98 -20.54
C VAL A 578 -21.64 15.19 -21.84
N ALA A 579 -22.09 16.12 -22.69
CA ALA A 579 -21.37 16.44 -23.92
C ALA A 579 -19.95 16.95 -23.63
N ARG A 580 -19.76 17.72 -22.55
CA ARG A 580 -18.44 18.18 -22.10
C ARG A 580 -17.60 17.05 -21.49
N VAL A 581 -18.21 16.14 -20.74
CA VAL A 581 -17.52 14.93 -20.26
C VAL A 581 -16.96 14.12 -21.43
N ALA A 582 -17.71 13.95 -22.52
CA ALA A 582 -17.24 13.23 -23.71
C ALA A 582 -15.98 13.87 -24.34
N LEU A 583 -15.98 15.20 -24.49
CA LEU A 583 -14.82 15.95 -25.00
C LEU A 583 -13.61 15.84 -24.06
N SER A 584 -13.83 15.99 -22.75
CA SER A 584 -12.77 15.88 -21.75
C SER A 584 -12.21 14.46 -21.70
N GLN A 585 -13.05 13.42 -21.77
CA GLN A 585 -12.60 12.03 -21.83
C GLN A 585 -11.79 11.72 -23.08
N ALA A 586 -12.10 12.32 -24.23
CA ALA A 586 -11.28 12.18 -25.43
C ALA A 586 -9.88 12.78 -25.21
N HIS A 587 -9.81 14.02 -24.70
CA HIS A 587 -8.53 14.65 -24.37
C HIS A 587 -7.70 13.85 -23.35
N LEU A 588 -8.34 13.36 -22.28
CA LEU A 588 -7.66 12.56 -21.25
C LEU A 588 -7.08 11.26 -21.83
N LYS A 589 -7.77 10.59 -22.76
CA LYS A 589 -7.28 9.35 -23.40
C LYS A 589 -5.99 9.56 -24.20
N ASP A 590 -5.80 10.74 -24.76
CA ASP A 590 -4.63 11.07 -25.59
C ASP A 590 -3.39 11.48 -24.77
N HIS A 591 -3.59 11.88 -23.50
CA HIS A 591 -2.54 12.47 -22.67
C HIS A 591 -2.22 11.67 -21.40
N LEU A 592 -3.17 10.87 -20.90
CA LEU A 592 -3.01 10.14 -19.65
C LEU A 592 -3.09 8.62 -19.84
N PRO A 593 -2.39 7.84 -19.01
CA PRO A 593 -2.57 6.40 -18.95
C PRO A 593 -4.04 6.01 -18.68
N LYS A 594 -4.52 4.93 -19.30
CA LYS A 594 -5.92 4.48 -19.21
C LYS A 594 -6.47 4.34 -17.78
N ARG A 595 -5.61 3.98 -16.80
CA ARG A 595 -5.98 3.81 -15.39
C ARG A 595 -6.17 5.12 -14.63
N MET A 596 -5.63 6.23 -15.15
CA MET A 596 -5.84 7.57 -14.62
C MET A 596 -7.10 8.24 -15.18
N LEU A 597 -7.85 7.57 -16.06
CA LEU A 597 -9.10 8.07 -16.62
C LEU A 597 -10.24 7.89 -15.61
N PRO A 598 -10.94 8.95 -15.20
CA PRO A 598 -12.11 8.83 -14.36
C PRO A 598 -13.19 7.98 -15.03
N THR A 599 -13.71 7.00 -14.29
CA THR A 599 -14.77 6.11 -14.77
C THR A 599 -16.13 6.78 -14.65
N VAL A 600 -16.27 7.72 -13.71
CA VAL A 600 -17.52 8.46 -13.45
C VAL A 600 -17.20 9.93 -13.27
N PHE A 601 -18.01 10.78 -13.92
CA PHE A 601 -18.01 12.22 -13.73
C PHE A 601 -19.28 12.62 -13.00
N LEU A 602 -19.13 13.27 -11.84
CA LEU A 602 -20.23 13.70 -11.00
C LEU A 602 -20.30 15.24 -10.99
N PRO A 603 -21.38 15.86 -11.50
CA PRO A 603 -21.53 17.30 -11.43
C PRO A 603 -21.82 17.74 -10.00
N LEU A 604 -21.12 18.77 -9.53
CA LEU A 604 -21.32 19.36 -8.21
C LEU A 604 -22.29 20.53 -8.28
N ALA A 605 -23.30 20.52 -7.41
CA ALA A 605 -24.16 21.69 -7.18
C ALA A 605 -23.38 22.81 -6.47
N TRP A 606 -22.49 22.45 -5.54
CA TRP A 606 -21.56 23.33 -4.83
C TRP A 606 -20.37 22.50 -4.32
N VAL A 607 -19.26 23.15 -4.00
CA VAL A 607 -18.07 22.46 -3.48
C VAL A 607 -18.05 22.56 -1.96
N PRO A 608 -18.15 21.44 -1.22
CA PRO A 608 -18.07 21.49 0.23
C PRO A 608 -16.66 21.90 0.67
N LEU A 609 -16.56 22.80 1.64
CA LEU A 609 -15.29 23.33 2.12
C LEU A 609 -14.97 22.87 3.56
N THR A 610 -13.68 22.76 3.88
CA THR A 610 -13.17 22.61 5.24
C THR A 610 -13.14 23.96 5.96
N SER A 611 -12.88 23.97 7.27
CA SER A 611 -12.62 25.19 8.05
C SER A 611 -11.42 26.01 7.53
N THR A 612 -10.59 25.42 6.67
CA THR A 612 -9.45 26.06 6.00
C THR A 612 -9.75 26.49 4.56
N CYS A 613 -11.03 26.55 4.17
CA CYS A 613 -11.49 26.94 2.84
C CYS A 613 -10.97 26.07 1.69
N LYS A 614 -10.55 24.82 1.97
CA LYS A 614 -10.20 23.82 0.95
C LYS A 614 -11.38 22.90 0.67
N ALA A 615 -11.45 22.28 -0.51
CA ALA A 615 -12.48 21.29 -0.81
C ALA A 615 -12.44 20.12 0.20
N ASN A 616 -13.59 19.78 0.78
CA ASN A 616 -13.75 18.71 1.75
C ASN A 616 -13.97 17.37 1.04
N ARG A 617 -12.85 16.75 0.62
CA ARG A 617 -12.81 15.45 -0.06
C ARG A 617 -13.54 14.36 0.72
N HIS A 618 -13.49 14.37 2.06
CA HIS A 618 -14.16 13.37 2.89
C HIS A 618 -15.69 13.37 2.71
N ILE A 619 -16.31 14.55 2.68
CA ILE A 619 -17.76 14.68 2.44
C ILE A 619 -18.12 14.20 1.03
N LEU A 620 -17.34 14.59 0.02
CA LEU A 620 -17.54 14.17 -1.37
C LEU A 620 -17.46 12.65 -1.52
N LYS A 621 -16.42 12.02 -0.94
CA LYS A 621 -16.24 10.57 -0.96
C LYS A 621 -17.40 9.84 -0.27
N ARG A 622 -17.80 10.29 0.92
CA ARG A 622 -18.93 9.69 1.65
C ARG A 622 -20.21 9.76 0.83
N ARG A 623 -20.50 10.91 0.23
CA ARG A 623 -21.71 11.08 -0.59
C ARG A 623 -21.70 10.21 -1.85
N ALA A 624 -20.54 10.11 -2.51
CA ALA A 624 -20.38 9.26 -3.68
C ALA A 624 -20.43 7.76 -3.35
N ALA A 625 -19.90 7.35 -2.19
CA ALA A 625 -19.96 5.96 -1.71
C ALA A 625 -21.39 5.49 -1.43
N GLN A 626 -22.27 6.42 -1.04
CA GLN A 626 -23.70 6.17 -0.79
C GLN A 626 -24.56 6.05 -2.07
N LEU A 627 -23.99 6.31 -3.26
CA LEU A 627 -24.74 6.15 -4.50
C LEU A 627 -24.99 4.67 -4.81
N SER A 628 -26.20 4.36 -5.26
CA SER A 628 -26.52 3.06 -5.82
C SER A 628 -25.90 2.88 -7.21
N ARG A 629 -25.75 1.61 -7.63
CA ARG A 629 -25.29 1.28 -8.99
C ARG A 629 -26.19 1.88 -10.08
N ALA A 630 -27.49 1.97 -9.81
CA ALA A 630 -28.45 2.55 -10.74
C ALA A 630 -28.24 4.05 -10.93
N GLU A 631 -27.94 4.78 -9.85
CA GLU A 631 -27.64 6.21 -9.90
C GLU A 631 -26.31 6.47 -10.63
N ILE A 632 -25.27 5.70 -10.33
CA ILE A 632 -23.99 5.80 -11.08
C ILE A 632 -24.20 5.52 -12.56
N GLN A 633 -24.99 4.49 -12.88
CA GLN A 633 -25.34 4.23 -14.27
C GLN A 633 -26.10 5.39 -14.91
N ALA A 634 -26.89 6.20 -14.18
CA ALA A 634 -27.51 7.39 -14.76
C ALA A 634 -26.47 8.44 -15.19
N TYR A 635 -25.37 8.57 -14.44
CA TYR A 635 -24.23 9.44 -14.80
C TYR A 635 -23.40 8.88 -15.97
N ILE A 636 -23.29 7.56 -16.09
CA ILE A 636 -22.56 6.89 -17.19
C ILE A 636 -23.42 6.81 -18.48
N ARG A 637 -24.72 6.51 -18.36
CA ARG A 637 -25.65 6.22 -19.47
C ARG A 637 -25.97 7.40 -20.37
N ALA A 638 -25.52 8.60 -20.02
CA ALA A 638 -25.72 9.74 -20.88
C ALA A 638 -24.94 9.64 -22.22
N GLU A 639 -24.12 8.59 -22.39
CA GLU A 639 -23.55 8.13 -23.67
C GLU A 639 -24.11 6.80 -24.23
N ALA A 640 -25.04 6.08 -23.57
CA ALA A 640 -25.34 4.71 -23.96
C ALA A 640 -26.46 4.57 -25.02
N VAL A 641 -26.04 4.28 -26.26
CA VAL A 641 -26.79 3.52 -27.27
C VAL A 641 -27.40 2.27 -26.62
N GLY A 642 -28.65 1.95 -26.95
CA GLY A 642 -29.48 0.95 -26.25
C GLY A 642 -28.79 -0.40 -25.98
N LYS A 643 -29.00 -0.95 -24.77
CA LYS A 643 -28.50 -2.27 -24.37
C LYS A 643 -29.10 -3.35 -25.27
N LEU A 644 -28.29 -3.89 -26.18
CA LEU A 644 -28.65 -5.03 -27.01
C LEU A 644 -28.52 -6.33 -26.21
N SER A 645 -29.55 -7.18 -26.30
CA SER A 645 -29.55 -8.54 -25.74
C SER A 645 -28.73 -9.48 -26.61
N PRO A 646 -28.11 -10.53 -26.04
CA PRO A 646 -27.33 -11.50 -26.80
C PRO A 646 -28.19 -12.26 -27.81
N SER A 647 -27.73 -12.25 -29.04
CA SER A 647 -28.37 -12.84 -30.21
C SER A 647 -27.85 -14.25 -30.49
N THR A 648 -26.55 -14.50 -30.25
CA THR A 648 -25.90 -15.80 -30.49
C THR A 648 -25.76 -16.63 -29.21
N GLU A 649 -25.51 -17.93 -29.34
CA GLU A 649 -25.25 -18.79 -28.19
C GLU A 649 -23.89 -18.51 -27.54
N GLY A 650 -22.87 -18.15 -28.34
CA GLY A 650 -21.57 -17.70 -27.84
C GLY A 650 -21.70 -16.44 -26.98
N GLU A 651 -22.47 -15.45 -27.43
CA GLU A 651 -22.75 -14.22 -26.67
C GLU A 651 -23.47 -14.53 -25.35
N ARG A 652 -24.43 -15.47 -25.33
CA ARG A 652 -25.12 -15.89 -24.10
C ARG A 652 -24.17 -16.55 -23.10
N LYS A 653 -23.27 -17.40 -23.56
CA LYS A 653 -22.25 -18.08 -22.72
C LYS A 653 -21.28 -17.06 -22.14
N PHE A 654 -20.71 -16.18 -22.97
CA PHE A 654 -19.82 -15.13 -22.50
C PHE A 654 -20.49 -14.18 -21.51
N ARG A 655 -21.77 -13.82 -21.73
CA ARG A 655 -22.52 -12.99 -20.77
C ARG A 655 -22.65 -13.65 -19.40
N GLN A 656 -22.89 -14.97 -19.34
CA GLN A 656 -22.95 -15.70 -18.07
C GLN A 656 -21.59 -15.78 -17.38
N ILE A 657 -20.52 -16.02 -18.14
CA ILE A 657 -19.16 -16.06 -17.59
C ILE A 657 -18.77 -14.69 -17.05
N TRP A 658 -19.03 -13.62 -17.80
CA TRP A 658 -18.78 -12.24 -17.38
C TRP A 658 -19.57 -11.88 -16.12
N ALA A 659 -20.84 -12.25 -16.05
CA ALA A 659 -21.68 -12.05 -14.87
C ALA A 659 -21.08 -12.70 -13.61
N ARG A 660 -20.68 -13.97 -13.73
CA ARG A 660 -20.05 -14.74 -12.63
C ARG A 660 -18.71 -14.13 -12.20
N VAL A 661 -17.91 -13.71 -13.17
CA VAL A 661 -16.55 -13.21 -12.95
C VAL A 661 -16.54 -11.78 -12.40
N LEU A 662 -17.47 -10.94 -12.85
CA LEU A 662 -17.61 -9.54 -12.43
C LEU A 662 -18.51 -9.37 -11.20
N GLY A 663 -19.22 -10.43 -10.77
CA GLY A 663 -20.14 -10.41 -9.64
C GLY A 663 -21.38 -9.53 -9.88
N ILE A 664 -21.86 -9.45 -11.13
CA ILE A 664 -23.01 -8.63 -11.53
C ILE A 664 -24.09 -9.48 -12.20
N ALA A 665 -25.35 -9.04 -12.13
CA ALA A 665 -26.47 -9.76 -12.72
C ALA A 665 -26.31 -9.87 -14.26
N PRO A 666 -26.55 -11.04 -14.90
CA PRO A 666 -26.42 -11.22 -16.35
C PRO A 666 -27.24 -10.22 -17.17
N GLU A 667 -28.38 -9.78 -16.65
CA GLU A 667 -29.31 -8.83 -17.27
C GLU A 667 -28.75 -7.40 -17.28
N SER A 668 -27.76 -7.12 -16.44
CA SER A 668 -27.11 -5.81 -16.34
C SER A 668 -26.06 -5.57 -17.43
N ILE A 669 -25.65 -6.62 -18.16
CA ILE A 669 -24.54 -6.63 -19.13
C ILE A 669 -25.06 -6.53 -20.57
N GLY A 670 -24.70 -5.46 -21.29
CA GLY A 670 -24.93 -5.35 -22.73
C GLY A 670 -23.83 -6.06 -23.55
N VAL A 671 -24.16 -6.61 -24.73
CA VAL A 671 -23.16 -7.36 -25.54
C VAL A 671 -22.06 -6.50 -26.16
N ASN A 672 -22.36 -5.22 -26.43
CA ASN A 672 -21.39 -4.22 -26.90
C ASN A 672 -20.77 -3.42 -25.74
N GLU A 673 -21.09 -3.77 -24.49
CA GLU A 673 -20.53 -3.10 -23.33
C GLU A 673 -19.13 -3.64 -23.05
N SER A 674 -18.17 -2.73 -22.83
CA SER A 674 -16.79 -3.16 -22.60
C SER A 674 -16.64 -3.87 -21.26
N PHE A 675 -15.93 -4.99 -21.23
CA PHE A 675 -15.56 -5.73 -20.02
C PHE A 675 -14.99 -4.80 -18.93
N PHE A 676 -14.16 -3.85 -19.34
CA PHE A 676 -13.47 -2.93 -18.44
C PHE A 676 -14.38 -1.83 -17.90
N HIS A 677 -15.36 -1.36 -18.69
CA HIS A 677 -16.37 -0.40 -18.22
C HIS A 677 -17.32 -1.01 -17.18
N LEU A 678 -17.54 -2.32 -17.25
CA LEU A 678 -18.29 -3.08 -16.24
C LEU A 678 -17.50 -3.35 -14.95
N GLY A 679 -16.32 -2.74 -14.82
CA GLY A 679 -15.41 -2.90 -13.70
C GLY A 679 -14.57 -4.18 -13.77
N GLY A 680 -14.38 -4.73 -14.97
CA GLY A 680 -13.36 -5.73 -15.23
C GLY A 680 -11.97 -5.09 -15.23
N ASN A 681 -10.99 -5.79 -14.66
CA ASN A 681 -9.58 -5.43 -14.74
C ASN A 681 -8.76 -6.72 -14.92
N SER A 682 -7.45 -6.69 -14.71
CA SER A 682 -6.59 -7.87 -14.84
C SER A 682 -7.10 -9.08 -14.04
N MET A 683 -7.73 -8.86 -12.87
CA MET A 683 -8.18 -9.92 -11.99
C MET A 683 -9.44 -10.66 -12.48
N PRO A 684 -10.58 -9.98 -12.73
CA PRO A 684 -11.69 -10.56 -13.44
C PRO A 684 -11.27 -11.09 -14.82
N ALA A 685 -10.35 -10.45 -15.55
CA ALA A 685 -9.89 -10.97 -16.85
C ALA A 685 -9.19 -12.32 -16.73
N MET A 686 -8.34 -12.53 -15.71
CA MET A 686 -7.69 -13.82 -15.46
C MET A 686 -8.68 -14.91 -15.04
N ARG A 687 -9.69 -14.56 -14.23
CA ARG A 687 -10.79 -15.48 -13.88
C ARG A 687 -11.66 -15.83 -15.08
N LEU A 688 -11.92 -14.86 -15.97
CA LEU A 688 -12.58 -15.07 -17.25
C LEU A 688 -11.81 -16.09 -18.09
N ILE A 689 -10.50 -15.90 -18.26
CA ILE A 689 -9.62 -16.82 -19.00
C ILE A 689 -9.66 -18.22 -18.37
N SER A 690 -9.56 -18.31 -17.04
CA SER A 690 -9.63 -19.59 -16.31
C SER A 690 -10.97 -20.31 -16.52
N HIS A 691 -12.10 -19.59 -16.45
CA HIS A 691 -13.42 -20.16 -16.74
C HIS A 691 -13.58 -20.57 -18.21
N CYS A 692 -13.04 -19.79 -19.15
CA CYS A 692 -13.04 -20.15 -20.56
C CYS A 692 -12.23 -21.44 -20.82
N ARG A 693 -11.05 -21.60 -20.19
CA ARG A 693 -10.26 -22.85 -20.28
C ARG A 693 -11.04 -24.05 -19.77
N GLY A 694 -11.77 -23.91 -18.66
CA GLY A 694 -12.65 -24.96 -18.13
C GLY A 694 -13.82 -25.35 -19.04
N MET A 695 -14.05 -24.60 -20.12
CA MET A 695 -15.09 -24.86 -21.13
C MET A 695 -14.51 -25.14 -22.53
N ASN A 696 -13.22 -25.52 -22.62
CA ASN A 696 -12.50 -25.70 -23.89
C ASN A 696 -12.57 -24.46 -24.81
N ILE A 697 -12.48 -23.27 -24.23
CA ILE A 697 -12.33 -21.99 -24.93
C ILE A 697 -10.95 -21.42 -24.58
N ASN A 698 -10.01 -21.48 -25.53
CA ASN A 698 -8.66 -20.98 -25.35
C ASN A 698 -8.56 -19.50 -25.75
N ILE A 699 -8.50 -18.63 -24.74
CA ILE A 699 -8.26 -17.19 -24.91
C ILE A 699 -7.08 -16.75 -24.04
N SER A 700 -6.33 -15.74 -24.50
CA SER A 700 -5.21 -15.16 -23.74
C SER A 700 -5.59 -13.81 -23.16
N MET A 701 -4.74 -13.27 -22.28
CA MET A 701 -4.94 -11.92 -21.74
C MET A 701 -4.87 -10.85 -22.84
N GLN A 702 -4.01 -11.07 -23.85
CA GLN A 702 -3.95 -10.21 -25.03
C GLN A 702 -5.28 -10.22 -25.79
N THR A 703 -5.91 -11.40 -25.95
CA THR A 703 -7.23 -11.54 -26.58
C THR A 703 -8.30 -10.74 -25.83
N VAL A 704 -8.34 -10.80 -24.50
CA VAL A 704 -9.33 -10.05 -23.68
C VAL A 704 -9.09 -8.53 -23.73
N LEU A 705 -7.83 -8.09 -23.84
CA LEU A 705 -7.50 -6.66 -23.97
C LEU A 705 -7.82 -6.11 -25.36
N GLN A 706 -7.70 -6.95 -26.38
CA GLN A 706 -7.95 -6.63 -27.79
C GLN A 706 -9.45 -6.64 -28.11
N TYR A 707 -10.15 -7.72 -27.77
CA TYR A 707 -11.58 -7.91 -28.02
C TYR A 707 -12.36 -7.65 -26.74
N ARG A 708 -12.89 -6.43 -26.62
CA ARG A 708 -13.30 -5.85 -25.33
C ARG A 708 -14.77 -6.03 -25.03
N THR A 709 -15.56 -6.45 -26.01
CA THR A 709 -17.01 -6.66 -25.90
C THR A 709 -17.35 -8.14 -26.05
N ILE A 710 -18.53 -8.54 -25.58
CA ILE A 710 -19.00 -9.93 -25.71
C ILE A 710 -19.14 -10.30 -27.19
N THR A 711 -19.63 -9.38 -28.02
CA THR A 711 -19.79 -9.60 -29.46
C THR A 711 -18.44 -9.83 -30.14
N GLU A 712 -17.46 -8.95 -29.93
CA GLU A 712 -16.11 -9.10 -30.50
C GLU A 712 -15.42 -10.40 -30.06
N LEU A 713 -15.48 -10.71 -28.75
CA LEU A 713 -14.83 -11.88 -28.18
C LEU A 713 -15.50 -13.18 -28.63
N SER A 714 -16.83 -13.20 -28.74
CA SER A 714 -17.58 -14.35 -29.27
C SER A 714 -17.23 -14.60 -30.73
N SER A 715 -17.22 -13.56 -31.58
CA SER A 715 -16.87 -13.70 -32.99
C SER A 715 -15.45 -14.22 -33.18
N TYR A 716 -14.47 -13.70 -32.44
CA TYR A 716 -13.09 -14.19 -32.50
C TYR A 716 -12.98 -15.68 -32.13
N VAL A 717 -13.69 -16.10 -31.07
CA VAL A 717 -13.67 -17.51 -30.64
C VAL A 717 -14.35 -18.42 -31.67
N ASP A 718 -15.46 -17.98 -32.27
CA ASP A 718 -16.15 -18.74 -33.30
C ASP A 718 -15.29 -18.86 -34.58
N GLU A 719 -14.61 -17.79 -35.01
CA GLU A 719 -13.67 -17.81 -36.15
C GLU A 719 -12.42 -18.68 -35.90
N SER A 720 -11.90 -18.69 -34.67
CA SER A 720 -10.74 -19.50 -34.29
C SER A 720 -11.04 -21.00 -34.16
N ARG A 721 -12.31 -21.38 -33.94
CA ARG A 721 -12.77 -22.78 -33.95
C ARG A 721 -12.85 -23.36 -35.36
N ASP A 722 -13.19 -22.55 -36.36
CA ASP A 722 -13.26 -22.99 -37.76
C ASP A 722 -11.87 -23.25 -38.40
N GLN A 723 -10.77 -22.88 -37.73
CA GLN A 723 -9.39 -23.10 -38.23
C GLN A 723 -8.70 -24.36 -37.67
N GLY A 724 -9.41 -25.26 -36.98
CA GLY A 724 -9.03 -26.66 -36.76
C GLY A 724 -7.58 -26.94 -36.31
N VAL A 725 -7.29 -26.77 -35.03
CA VAL A 725 -6.20 -27.51 -34.37
C VAL A 725 -6.81 -28.56 -33.46
N ASP A 726 -6.93 -29.77 -34.01
CA ASP A 726 -7.49 -30.94 -33.35
C ASP A 726 -6.41 -31.54 -32.43
N THR A 727 -6.47 -31.27 -31.13
CA THR A 727 -5.75 -32.06 -30.13
C THR A 727 -6.70 -33.10 -29.57
N THR A 728 -6.57 -34.34 -30.05
CA THR A 728 -7.27 -35.51 -29.51
C THR A 728 -6.95 -35.72 -28.04
N GLU A 729 -7.95 -35.55 -27.19
CA GLU A 729 -7.93 -35.94 -25.78
C GLU A 729 -7.91 -37.48 -25.67
N ILE A 730 -7.01 -38.01 -24.84
CA ILE A 730 -6.97 -39.44 -24.52
C ILE A 730 -7.82 -39.67 -23.27
N THR A 731 -9.00 -40.26 -23.43
CA THR A 731 -9.83 -40.74 -22.32
C THR A 731 -9.44 -42.18 -21.92
N ASP A 732 -9.68 -42.57 -20.66
CA ASP A 732 -9.39 -43.89 -20.04
C ASP A 732 -7.95 -44.15 -19.56
N ILE A 733 -7.27 -43.14 -18.99
CA ILE A 733 -6.05 -43.33 -18.20
C ILE A 733 -6.36 -43.07 -16.72
N PRO A 734 -5.99 -43.96 -15.77
CA PRO A 734 -6.13 -43.68 -14.34
C PRO A 734 -5.31 -42.45 -13.95
N PHE A 735 -5.96 -41.46 -13.34
CA PHE A 735 -5.32 -40.22 -12.85
C PHE A 735 -5.47 -40.11 -11.33
N PRO A 736 -4.51 -39.49 -10.63
CA PRO A 736 -4.65 -39.25 -9.19
C PRO A 736 -5.73 -38.20 -8.93
N LEU A 737 -6.59 -38.45 -7.93
CA LEU A 737 -7.59 -37.48 -7.49
C LEU A 737 -6.93 -36.16 -7.07
N SER A 738 -7.47 -35.03 -7.52
CA SER A 738 -6.98 -33.70 -7.09
C SER A 738 -7.16 -33.52 -5.57
N PRO A 739 -6.35 -32.67 -4.91
CA PRO A 739 -6.51 -32.38 -3.49
C PRO A 739 -7.94 -31.94 -3.13
N MET A 740 -8.63 -31.22 -4.02
CA MET A 740 -10.02 -30.80 -3.82
C MET A 740 -11.02 -31.97 -3.90
N GLN A 741 -10.78 -32.95 -4.79
CA GLN A 741 -11.58 -34.18 -4.84
C GLN A 741 -11.29 -35.09 -3.64
N GLN A 742 -10.05 -35.10 -3.16
CA GLN A 742 -9.68 -35.76 -1.91
C GLN A 742 -10.35 -35.07 -0.72
N THR A 743 -10.38 -33.73 -0.67
CA THR A 743 -11.07 -32.94 0.35
C THR A 743 -12.59 -33.13 0.31
N ILE A 744 -13.22 -33.26 -0.88
CA ILE A 744 -14.66 -33.52 -1.00
C ILE A 744 -15.01 -34.94 -0.54
N ILE A 745 -14.14 -35.93 -0.81
CA ILE A 745 -14.33 -37.29 -0.32
C ILE A 745 -14.06 -37.36 1.19
N LEU A 746 -13.08 -36.61 1.70
CA LEU A 746 -12.77 -36.51 3.14
C LEU A 746 -13.83 -35.70 3.91
N SER A 747 -14.47 -34.70 3.30
CA SER A 747 -15.58 -33.96 3.91
C SER A 747 -16.85 -34.82 4.00
N TYR A 748 -16.98 -35.85 3.17
CA TYR A 748 -18.03 -36.86 3.30
C TYR A 748 -17.83 -37.82 4.50
N PHE A 749 -16.68 -37.76 5.19
CA PHE A 749 -16.36 -38.60 6.37
C PHE A 749 -16.29 -37.82 7.69
N GLN A 750 -16.67 -36.53 7.73
CA GLN A 750 -16.65 -35.71 8.94
C GLN A 750 -18.01 -35.48 9.62
N ASP A 751 -19.10 -36.02 9.07
CA ASP A 751 -20.47 -35.79 9.59
C ASP A 751 -20.83 -36.59 10.86
N GLY A 752 -19.90 -37.32 11.49
CA GLY A 752 -20.21 -38.10 12.69
C GLY A 752 -20.39 -37.29 13.98
N ALA A 753 -19.84 -36.07 14.08
CA ALA A 753 -19.80 -35.30 15.32
C ALA A 753 -20.70 -34.05 15.33
N GLN A 754 -21.20 -33.60 14.18
CA GLN A 754 -22.12 -32.46 14.09
C GLN A 754 -23.60 -32.85 14.24
N GLU A 755 -23.97 -34.11 14.00
CA GLU A 755 -25.35 -34.59 14.18
C GLU A 755 -25.79 -34.73 15.65
N GLY A 756 -24.87 -34.63 16.62
CA GLY A 756 -25.16 -34.86 18.04
C GLY A 756 -25.71 -33.66 18.82
N LEU A 757 -25.66 -32.44 18.27
CA LEU A 757 -26.07 -31.21 18.97
C LEU A 757 -27.34 -30.63 18.33
N ASN A 758 -28.50 -31.03 18.86
CA ASN A 758 -29.81 -30.59 18.37
C ASN A 758 -30.48 -29.65 19.40
N ILE A 759 -30.74 -28.40 18.99
CA ILE A 759 -31.38 -27.38 19.84
C ILE A 759 -32.80 -27.76 20.29
N GLU A 760 -33.52 -28.52 19.48
CA GLU A 760 -34.90 -28.92 19.76
C GLU A 760 -34.99 -30.24 20.53
N HIS A 761 -34.04 -31.17 20.32
CA HIS A 761 -34.16 -32.56 20.80
C HIS A 761 -33.05 -33.04 21.75
N SER A 762 -32.07 -32.18 22.11
CA SER A 762 -30.99 -32.47 23.09
C SER A 762 -29.99 -33.55 22.62
N PRO A 763 -28.73 -33.58 23.13
CA PRO A 763 -28.11 -32.66 24.08
C PRO A 763 -27.56 -31.37 23.45
N LEU A 764 -27.51 -30.29 24.23
CA LEU A 764 -26.91 -28.97 23.89
C LEU A 764 -25.43 -28.85 24.30
N LEU A 765 -24.95 -29.85 25.04
CA LEU A 765 -23.59 -29.99 25.51
C LEU A 765 -23.19 -31.45 25.35
N ALA A 766 -22.13 -31.70 24.59
CA ALA A 766 -21.59 -33.03 24.33
C ALA A 766 -20.16 -33.10 24.84
N THR A 767 -19.79 -34.24 25.43
CA THR A 767 -18.44 -34.47 25.95
C THR A 767 -17.88 -35.73 25.33
N ASP A 768 -16.65 -35.68 24.82
CA ASP A 768 -15.98 -36.84 24.26
C ASP A 768 -14.58 -37.01 24.88
N HIS A 769 -14.13 -38.25 25.00
CA HIS A 769 -12.85 -38.57 25.65
C HIS A 769 -11.87 -39.09 24.61
N VAL A 770 -10.82 -38.30 24.34
CA VAL A 770 -9.84 -38.56 23.29
C VAL A 770 -8.52 -38.99 23.93
N GLN A 771 -8.08 -40.20 23.63
CA GLN A 771 -6.73 -40.65 23.95
C GLN A 771 -5.84 -40.46 22.72
N VAL A 772 -4.76 -39.69 22.89
CA VAL A 772 -3.77 -39.49 21.84
C VAL A 772 -2.53 -40.31 22.18
N SER A 773 -2.31 -41.40 21.46
CA SER A 773 -1.07 -42.17 21.53
C SER A 773 -0.12 -41.67 20.43
N HIS A 774 0.99 -41.06 20.82
CA HIS A 774 2.09 -40.72 19.92
C HIS A 774 3.40 -41.24 20.52
N GLU A 775 4.21 -41.92 19.71
CA GLU A 775 5.44 -42.58 20.18
C GLU A 775 6.38 -41.58 20.86
N GLY A 776 6.66 -41.81 22.15
CA GLY A 776 7.74 -41.15 22.89
C GLY A 776 7.33 -40.11 23.95
N LEU A 777 6.05 -39.78 24.13
CA LEU A 777 5.57 -38.90 25.21
C LEU A 777 4.31 -39.48 25.87
N ASN A 778 4.19 -39.30 27.19
CA ASN A 778 3.18 -39.92 28.07
C ASN A 778 1.73 -39.90 27.51
N ASN A 779 1.00 -41.01 27.75
CA ASN A 779 -0.43 -41.20 27.47
C ASN A 779 -1.28 -40.10 28.12
N ASN A 780 -1.48 -38.97 27.44
CA ASN A 780 -2.35 -37.91 27.90
C ASN A 780 -3.77 -38.16 27.37
N ALA A 781 -4.70 -38.28 28.31
CA ALA A 781 -6.13 -38.34 28.04
C ALA A 781 -6.70 -36.92 28.00
N TYR A 782 -7.41 -36.57 26.94
CA TYR A 782 -8.05 -35.28 26.76
C TYR A 782 -9.57 -35.44 26.82
N LEU A 783 -10.25 -34.53 27.52
CA LEU A 783 -11.71 -34.43 27.52
C LEU A 783 -12.09 -33.25 26.61
N MET A 784 -12.82 -33.53 25.53
CA MET A 784 -13.33 -32.54 24.60
C MET A 784 -14.77 -32.19 24.96
N LEU A 785 -15.05 -30.92 25.20
CA LEU A 785 -16.40 -30.41 25.46
C LEU A 785 -16.87 -29.55 24.29
N VAL A 786 -18.05 -29.84 23.76
CA VAL A 786 -18.68 -29.05 22.70
C VAL A 786 -20.02 -28.54 23.22
N CYS A 787 -20.24 -27.22 23.19
CA CYS A 787 -21.47 -26.59 23.64
C CYS A 787 -22.00 -25.63 22.57
N HIS A 788 -23.32 -25.52 22.47
CA HIS A 788 -23.96 -24.60 21.53
C HIS A 788 -23.84 -23.14 22.02
N GLN A 789 -23.47 -22.19 21.15
CA GLN A 789 -23.15 -20.79 21.55
C GLN A 789 -24.30 -20.02 22.23
N LEU A 790 -25.54 -20.50 22.07
CA LEU A 790 -26.73 -19.92 22.69
C LEU A 790 -26.89 -20.30 24.17
N VAL A 791 -26.08 -21.25 24.67
CA VAL A 791 -26.22 -21.83 26.01
C VAL A 791 -25.08 -21.43 26.95
N ALA A 792 -23.88 -21.17 26.42
CA ALA A 792 -22.73 -20.78 27.23
C ALA A 792 -21.91 -19.69 26.52
N ASP A 793 -21.75 -18.55 27.19
CA ASP A 793 -20.76 -17.54 26.84
C ASP A 793 -19.38 -17.87 27.45
N LEU A 794 -18.36 -17.07 27.12
CA LEU A 794 -16.99 -17.32 27.56
C LEU A 794 -16.84 -17.33 29.10
N ALA A 795 -17.68 -16.58 29.81
CA ALA A 795 -17.71 -16.54 31.27
C ALA A 795 -18.34 -17.81 31.85
N SER A 796 -19.43 -18.29 31.26
CA SER A 796 -20.10 -19.54 31.62
C SER A 796 -19.21 -20.76 31.37
N CYS A 797 -18.44 -20.78 30.27
CA CYS A 797 -17.45 -21.83 30.03
C CYS A 797 -16.37 -21.89 31.13
N ARG A 798 -15.92 -20.74 31.65
CA ARG A 798 -14.95 -20.71 32.76
C ARG A 798 -15.51 -21.30 34.05
N ILE A 799 -16.78 -21.03 34.35
CA ILE A 799 -17.46 -21.58 35.54
C ILE A 799 -17.64 -23.10 35.39
N ILE A 800 -18.12 -23.57 34.23
CA ILE A 800 -18.29 -25.00 33.95
C ILE A 800 -16.95 -25.74 34.06
N VAL A 801 -15.87 -25.18 33.52
CA VAL A 801 -14.52 -25.77 33.63
C VAL A 801 -14.04 -25.78 35.08
N ALA A 802 -14.25 -24.71 35.85
CA ALA A 802 -13.87 -24.66 37.26
C ALA A 802 -14.65 -25.68 38.12
N ASP A 803 -15.94 -25.84 37.88
CA ASP A 803 -16.78 -26.82 38.56
C ASP A 803 -16.38 -28.26 38.18
N MET A 804 -16.06 -28.51 36.90
CA MET A 804 -15.54 -29.81 36.46
C MET A 804 -14.17 -30.13 37.08
N GLU A 805 -13.27 -29.15 37.20
CA GLU A 805 -12.01 -29.33 37.92
C GLU A 805 -12.22 -29.63 39.41
N ALA A 806 -13.16 -28.93 40.07
CA ALA A 806 -13.52 -29.21 41.45
C ALA A 806 -14.11 -30.61 41.61
N LEU A 807 -14.97 -31.04 40.68
CA LEU A 807 -15.59 -32.37 40.65
C LEU A 807 -14.57 -33.50 40.44
N LEU A 808 -13.64 -33.32 39.51
CA LEU A 808 -12.56 -34.28 39.24
C LEU A 808 -11.60 -34.40 40.43
N ARG A 809 -11.46 -33.35 41.25
CA ARG A 809 -10.66 -33.37 42.47
C ARG A 809 -11.38 -34.00 43.68
N GLN A 810 -12.71 -33.98 43.72
CA GLN A 810 -13.49 -34.41 44.89
C GLN A 810 -14.15 -35.80 44.77
N GLY A 811 -14.19 -36.43 43.59
CA GLY A 811 -14.42 -37.87 43.47
C GLY A 811 -15.83 -38.41 43.76
N GLY A 812 -16.90 -37.69 43.39
CA GLY A 812 -18.25 -38.28 43.23
C GLY A 812 -19.43 -37.43 43.71
N PHE A 813 -20.58 -37.55 43.02
CA PHE A 813 -21.84 -36.84 43.33
C PHE A 813 -22.68 -37.56 44.41
N SER A 814 -23.40 -36.77 45.20
CA SER A 814 -24.74 -37.15 45.70
C SER A 814 -25.80 -36.68 44.69
N PRO A 815 -26.80 -37.49 44.32
CA PRO A 815 -27.74 -37.14 43.26
C PRO A 815 -28.60 -35.94 43.64
N LEU A 816 -28.54 -34.87 42.83
CA LEU A 816 -29.54 -33.80 42.85
C LEU A 816 -30.87 -34.34 42.30
N PRO A 817 -32.02 -33.89 42.84
CA PRO A 817 -33.33 -34.30 42.35
C PRO A 817 -33.54 -33.87 40.89
N SER A 818 -34.22 -34.72 40.12
CA SER A 818 -34.45 -34.56 38.67
C SER A 818 -34.77 -33.10 38.27
N PRO A 819 -34.05 -32.52 37.30
CA PRO A 819 -34.35 -31.18 36.81
C PRO A 819 -35.67 -31.20 36.05
N VAL A 820 -36.57 -30.28 36.42
CA VAL A 820 -37.74 -29.92 35.61
C VAL A 820 -37.21 -29.36 34.28
N PRO A 821 -37.68 -29.82 33.11
CA PRO A 821 -37.22 -29.29 31.84
C PRO A 821 -37.62 -27.82 31.72
N ILE A 822 -36.64 -26.94 31.55
CA ILE A 822 -36.88 -25.53 31.20
C ILE A 822 -36.89 -25.45 29.67
N SER A 823 -38.07 -25.19 29.10
CA SER A 823 -38.26 -24.90 27.68
C SER A 823 -37.88 -23.45 27.40
N PHE A 824 -36.95 -23.23 26.46
CA PHE A 824 -36.59 -21.90 25.95
C PHE A 824 -37.61 -21.51 24.87
N GLN A 825 -38.75 -20.94 25.27
CA GLN A 825 -39.62 -20.20 24.35
C GLN A 825 -39.57 -18.70 24.67
N ALA A 826 -39.40 -17.94 23.59
CA ALA A 826 -39.06 -16.53 23.52
C ALA A 826 -39.97 -15.59 24.34
N VAL A 827 -39.33 -14.58 24.96
CA VAL A 827 -39.84 -13.21 25.12
C VAL A 827 -38.71 -12.26 24.77
#